data_AF-A0A7X8C2B8-F1
#
_entry.id   AF-A0A7X8C2B8-F1
#
_cell.length_a   1.000
_cell.length_b   1.000
_cell.length_c   1.000
_cell.angle_alpha   90.00
_cell.angle_beta   90.00
_cell.angle_gamma   90.00
#
_symmetry.space_group_name_H-M   'P 1'
#
loop_
_entity.id
_entity.type
_entity.pdbx_description
1 polymer ?
#
loop_
_entity_poly.entity_id
_entity_poly.type
_entity_poly.pdbx_seq_one_letter_code
_entity_poly.pdbx_strand_id
1 'polypeptide(L)'
;IINIVDENGTPIPNVGVLMEGVEVVTDEQGQAVFADLPAGEYQFDLSSIPNNYTGETAGSLVIDPAVGETTITMTLTTVAQTGNVKFIVTDQDGKALPNVGIQFREQLIYTTEDGSVTVSGLDLSEYNYTVAELPTEYTLDDPSGSFTLANVNETVEVPVQVQAVPQVGKAVIKVVDENEAPVPGVSILINGETKVITNDVGQISLEDQALGTYQYQVTTLPEGYQSDPLEGSYEVSTEGVTVNLAVQTAPKTQVVKMTFVDQLGQAVPNITVTIDEQTATTDENGVVTFDKVAIAEQVYQVTNLPEKFNESYEGSLTVSADAAIDQTVVLEREVTKGTATITVINQDNEPVADVNVKFGGLNAISDDNGQVHFDNLDLGNYHYAAVEGPANVTLSEEEKLAEITEGIEFSDKIVVEETKEGSVQFIIRDEDNNPVKGITVKINNQEFTTDEEGQVQVSELAPGEVGYTVSESPDYTFNQAEGTIVVEAGQTKVVEITATIVETTTEAPTTTEAPTTTEAPTTTEAPTTTEAPTTTEAPTTTEAPTTTEAPTTTEAPTTTEAPTTTEAPTTTEAPTTTEAPTTTEVPTTTVEQTTIASEQALKQFVDSTTNVEVWAHPDDANKVAKIVVERVSQNIPQSLSNKEADFYNIKAVDQNGQPVSFTKTIQVKLPTRPINSQIQLLRINDQQLTSINHTVHNQRVNFTTQQLGLYALVYGDKVTATTEATTTQATTTTQQQTLTVDKTKTVQKTIPNTGEKRSVLGVMLAIGLLALGGLVIFGKKNNSNRDE
;
A
#
# COMPACT_ATOMS: atom_id res chain seq x y z
N ILE A 1 -115.22 52.96 36.81
CA ILE A 1 -114.34 52.40 35.76
C ILE A 1 -112.90 52.51 36.23
N ILE A 2 -112.12 51.44 36.08
CA ILE A 2 -110.67 51.45 36.32
C ILE A 2 -110.01 51.28 34.96
N ASN A 3 -109.32 52.33 34.49
CA ASN A 3 -108.57 52.31 33.24
C ASN A 3 -107.12 51.86 33.54
N ILE A 4 -106.64 50.85 32.84
CA ILE A 4 -105.23 50.43 32.91
C ILE A 4 -104.57 50.78 31.58
N VAL A 5 -103.57 51.65 31.62
CA VAL A 5 -102.83 52.12 30.44
C VAL A 5 -101.33 51.93 30.64
N ASP A 6 -100.57 51.90 29.56
CA ASP A 6 -99.11 51.95 29.61
C ASP A 6 -98.59 53.38 29.86
N GLU A 7 -97.27 53.55 30.01
CA GLU A 7 -96.61 54.84 30.23
C GLU A 7 -96.82 55.86 29.09
N ASN A 8 -97.25 55.41 27.91
CA ASN A 8 -97.58 56.24 26.76
C ASN A 8 -99.09 56.54 26.66
N GLY A 9 -99.90 56.04 27.61
CA GLY A 9 -101.36 56.18 27.63
C GLY A 9 -102.09 55.18 26.73
N THR A 10 -101.41 54.14 26.23
CA THR A 10 -102.03 53.07 25.43
C THR A 10 -102.83 52.14 26.34
N PRO A 11 -104.08 51.79 26.00
CA PRO A 11 -104.85 50.85 26.82
C PRO A 11 -104.24 49.46 26.90
N ILE A 12 -104.24 48.85 28.10
CA ILE A 12 -103.72 47.49 28.34
C ILE A 12 -104.89 46.53 28.57
N PRO A 13 -105.23 45.65 27.60
CA PRO A 13 -106.24 44.62 27.78
C PRO A 13 -105.72 43.45 28.62
N ASN A 14 -106.64 42.63 29.12
CA ASN A 14 -106.36 41.38 29.83
C ASN A 14 -105.66 41.54 31.19
N VAL A 15 -105.79 42.71 31.82
CA VAL A 15 -105.34 42.92 33.20
C VAL A 15 -106.48 42.54 34.15
N GLY A 16 -106.27 41.57 35.04
CA GLY A 16 -107.24 41.24 36.08
C GLY A 16 -107.28 42.32 37.16
N VAL A 17 -108.47 42.80 37.51
CA VAL A 17 -108.73 43.78 38.56
C VAL A 17 -109.69 43.15 39.57
N LEU A 18 -109.26 43.00 40.82
CA LEU A 18 -110.03 42.40 41.91
C LEU A 18 -110.50 43.49 42.87
N MET A 19 -111.82 43.63 43.05
CA MET A 19 -112.42 44.58 43.99
C MET A 19 -113.61 43.93 44.69
N GLU A 20 -113.67 44.01 46.03
CA GLU A 20 -114.73 43.40 46.86
C GLU A 20 -115.00 41.91 46.55
N GLY A 21 -113.94 41.15 46.22
CA GLY A 21 -114.03 39.73 45.89
C GLY A 21 -114.58 39.41 44.50
N VAL A 22 -114.80 40.42 43.65
CA VAL A 22 -115.19 40.28 42.24
C VAL A 22 -114.00 40.64 41.36
N GLU A 23 -113.63 39.74 40.46
CA GLU A 23 -112.56 39.95 39.48
C GLU A 23 -113.15 40.33 38.12
N VAL A 24 -112.67 41.43 37.55
CA VAL A 24 -113.01 41.90 36.20
C VAL A 24 -111.73 42.11 35.42
N VAL A 25 -111.69 41.60 34.20
CA VAL A 25 -110.54 41.73 33.31
C VAL A 25 -110.72 42.95 32.40
N THR A 26 -109.67 43.73 32.18
CA THR A 26 -109.73 44.89 31.28
C THR A 26 -110.02 44.49 29.83
N ASP A 27 -110.91 45.23 29.19
CA ASP A 27 -111.25 45.06 27.77
C ASP A 27 -110.19 45.63 26.81
N GLU A 28 -110.47 45.61 25.50
CA GLU A 28 -109.58 46.17 24.46
C GLU A 28 -109.32 47.68 24.62
N GLN A 29 -110.15 48.38 25.38
CA GLN A 29 -109.99 49.79 25.74
C GLN A 29 -109.31 49.96 27.11
N GLY A 30 -108.77 48.89 27.69
CA GLY A 30 -108.06 48.88 28.96
C GLY A 30 -108.98 49.14 30.16
N GLN A 31 -110.29 48.94 30.03
CA GLN A 31 -111.25 49.31 31.06
C GLN A 31 -111.77 48.09 31.82
N ALA A 32 -111.71 48.15 33.15
CA ALA A 32 -112.45 47.26 34.04
C ALA A 32 -113.65 48.02 34.62
N VAL A 33 -114.85 47.55 34.31
CA VAL A 33 -116.11 48.21 34.70
C VAL A 33 -116.80 47.41 35.80
N PHE A 34 -117.04 48.07 36.94
CA PHE A 34 -117.83 47.56 38.04
C PHE A 34 -119.09 48.41 38.18
N ALA A 35 -120.26 47.77 38.15
CA ALA A 35 -121.57 48.42 38.16
C ALA A 35 -122.33 48.16 39.47
N ASP A 36 -123.35 48.98 39.73
CA ASP A 36 -124.28 48.86 40.87
C ASP A 36 -123.62 48.87 42.26
N LEU A 37 -122.47 49.55 42.38
CA LEU A 37 -121.76 49.72 43.65
C LEU A 37 -122.38 50.84 44.50
N PRO A 38 -122.62 50.63 45.81
CA PRO A 38 -123.04 51.71 46.71
C PRO A 38 -121.95 52.78 46.86
N ALA A 39 -122.34 53.99 47.26
CA ALA A 39 -121.38 55.04 47.57
C ALA A 39 -120.46 54.63 48.74
N GLY A 40 -119.16 54.86 48.60
CA GLY A 40 -118.16 54.38 49.55
C GLY A 40 -116.73 54.47 49.02
N GLU A 41 -115.78 54.15 49.89
CA GLU A 41 -114.38 54.00 49.54
C GLU A 41 -114.09 52.53 49.23
N TYR A 42 -113.44 52.29 48.09
CA TYR A 42 -113.11 50.97 47.59
C TYR A 42 -111.61 50.85 47.36
N GLN A 43 -111.08 49.65 47.63
CA GLN A 43 -109.72 49.25 47.33
C GLN A 43 -109.77 48.14 46.29
N PHE A 44 -108.81 48.12 45.38
CA PHE A 44 -108.71 47.09 44.36
C PHE A 44 -107.26 46.70 44.13
N ASP A 45 -107.05 45.44 43.75
CA ASP A 45 -105.75 44.86 43.41
C ASP A 45 -105.72 44.44 41.94
N LEU A 46 -104.57 44.57 41.28
CA LEU A 46 -104.32 43.98 39.97
C LEU A 46 -103.90 42.52 40.15
N SER A 47 -104.80 41.59 39.86
CA SER A 47 -104.65 40.16 40.10
C SER A 47 -103.87 39.43 39.01
N SER A 48 -103.85 39.95 37.78
CA SER A 48 -103.10 39.37 36.66
C SER A 48 -102.59 40.46 35.72
N ILE A 49 -101.30 40.80 35.82
CA ILE A 49 -100.64 41.75 34.90
C ILE A 49 -99.94 40.93 33.79
N PRO A 50 -100.14 41.26 32.50
CA PRO A 50 -99.41 40.61 31.42
C PRO A 50 -97.89 40.77 31.57
N ASN A 51 -97.12 39.71 31.28
CA ASN A 51 -95.68 39.61 31.58
C ASN A 51 -94.79 40.67 30.91
N ASN A 52 -95.30 41.42 29.94
CA ASN A 52 -94.61 42.52 29.27
C ASN A 52 -94.84 43.88 29.94
N TYR A 53 -95.53 43.92 31.08
CA TYR A 53 -95.77 45.12 31.88
C TYR A 53 -95.44 44.91 33.36
N THR A 54 -95.06 45.99 34.04
CA THR A 54 -94.83 46.03 35.50
C THR A 54 -95.34 47.35 36.06
N GLY A 55 -95.77 47.41 37.32
CA GLY A 55 -96.24 48.67 37.90
C GLY A 55 -96.87 48.51 39.27
N GLU A 56 -97.56 49.55 39.74
CA GLU A 56 -98.34 49.48 40.97
C GLU A 56 -99.46 48.44 40.83
N THR A 57 -99.60 47.57 41.83
CA THR A 57 -100.53 46.43 41.79
C THR A 57 -101.79 46.65 42.62
N ALA A 58 -102.01 47.85 43.17
CA ALA A 58 -103.18 48.17 43.97
C ALA A 58 -103.53 49.66 43.85
N GLY A 59 -104.81 49.98 44.03
CA GLY A 59 -105.30 51.35 44.02
C GLY A 59 -106.55 51.52 44.88
N SER A 60 -106.94 52.78 45.08
CA SER A 60 -108.16 53.14 45.80
C SER A 60 -108.99 54.15 45.04
N LEU A 61 -110.30 54.09 45.19
CA LEU A 61 -111.22 55.08 44.62
C LEU A 61 -112.40 55.32 45.58
N VAL A 62 -112.95 56.52 45.54
CA VAL A 62 -114.14 56.90 46.33
C VAL A 62 -115.29 57.18 45.37
N ILE A 63 -116.39 56.44 45.53
CA ILE A 63 -117.63 56.65 44.75
C ILE A 63 -118.50 57.67 45.48
N ASP A 64 -118.62 58.88 44.91
CA ASP A 64 -119.45 59.96 45.44
C ASP A 64 -120.93 59.74 45.07
N PRO A 65 -121.88 59.79 46.03
CA PRO A 65 -123.31 59.61 45.76
C PRO A 65 -123.93 60.65 44.80
N ALA A 66 -123.25 61.77 44.53
CA ALA A 66 -123.70 62.81 43.60
C ALA A 66 -123.30 62.57 42.13
N VAL A 67 -122.47 61.56 41.85
CA VAL A 67 -121.88 61.32 40.52
C VAL A 67 -122.27 59.94 40.02
N GLY A 68 -122.84 59.85 38.81
CA GLY A 68 -123.31 58.58 38.25
C GLY A 68 -122.22 57.59 37.84
N GLU A 69 -120.97 58.07 37.69
CA GLU A 69 -119.82 57.26 37.29
C GLU A 69 -118.53 57.85 37.92
N THR A 70 -117.68 56.99 38.47
CA THR A 70 -116.34 57.37 38.96
C THR A 70 -115.29 56.62 38.16
N THR A 71 -114.25 57.33 37.71
CA THR A 71 -113.19 56.76 36.87
C THR A 71 -111.81 57.06 37.46
N ILE A 72 -110.97 56.03 37.55
CA ILE A 72 -109.56 56.13 37.93
C ILE A 72 -108.69 55.51 36.83
N THR A 73 -107.48 56.02 36.66
CA THR A 73 -106.49 55.47 35.72
C THR A 73 -105.26 55.01 36.48
N MET A 74 -104.83 53.78 36.24
CA MET A 74 -103.52 53.27 36.63
C MET A 74 -102.61 53.17 35.41
N THR A 75 -101.31 53.41 35.65
CA THR A 75 -100.28 53.33 34.62
C THR A 75 -99.31 52.19 34.95
N LEU A 76 -99.14 51.27 34.00
CA LEU A 76 -98.10 50.24 34.04
C LEU A 76 -96.96 50.62 33.08
N THR A 77 -95.76 50.12 33.33
CA THR A 77 -94.56 50.35 32.53
C THR A 77 -94.26 49.14 31.66
N THR A 78 -93.94 49.34 30.37
CA THR A 78 -93.47 48.27 29.49
C THR A 78 -92.11 47.71 29.96
N VAL A 79 -91.98 46.39 29.92
CA VAL A 79 -90.72 45.69 30.22
C VAL A 79 -90.10 45.22 28.92
N ALA A 80 -88.90 45.73 28.60
CA ALA A 80 -88.13 45.33 27.44
C ALA A 80 -87.87 43.81 27.46
N GLN A 81 -88.29 43.12 26.39
CA GLN A 81 -88.15 41.67 26.25
C GLN A 81 -86.78 41.37 25.62
N THR A 82 -85.71 41.53 26.40
CA THR A 82 -84.34 41.35 25.90
C THR A 82 -83.62 40.19 26.58
N GLY A 83 -82.66 39.59 25.88
CA GLY A 83 -81.71 38.60 26.39
C GLY A 83 -80.25 39.05 26.18
N ASN A 84 -79.31 38.17 26.51
CA ASN A 84 -77.88 38.38 26.38
C ASN A 84 -77.25 37.19 25.65
N VAL A 85 -76.12 37.41 24.99
CA VAL A 85 -75.26 36.34 24.50
C VAL A 85 -73.88 36.47 25.12
N LYS A 86 -73.26 35.35 25.48
CA LYS A 86 -71.88 35.28 25.92
C LYS A 86 -71.11 34.34 25.01
N PHE A 87 -70.21 34.89 24.20
CA PHE A 87 -69.29 34.09 23.41
C PHE A 87 -68.15 33.61 24.30
N ILE A 88 -67.77 32.34 24.16
CA ILE A 88 -66.68 31.71 24.90
C ILE A 88 -65.74 31.07 23.88
N VAL A 89 -64.54 31.64 23.72
CA VAL A 89 -63.55 31.17 22.75
C VAL A 89 -62.43 30.43 23.47
N THR A 90 -62.22 29.18 23.08
CA THR A 90 -61.19 28.31 23.65
C THR A 90 -60.41 27.57 22.56
N ASP A 91 -59.19 27.14 22.86
CA ASP A 91 -58.49 26.17 22.02
C ASP A 91 -59.02 24.74 22.23
N GLN A 92 -58.46 23.77 21.50
CA GLN A 92 -58.82 22.36 21.60
C GLN A 92 -58.61 21.74 23.00
N ASP A 93 -57.75 22.36 23.83
CA ASP A 93 -57.42 21.93 25.19
C ASP A 93 -58.27 22.66 26.25
N GLY A 94 -59.19 23.53 25.82
CA GLY A 94 -60.09 24.29 26.69
C GLY A 94 -59.45 25.55 27.30
N LYS A 95 -58.27 25.98 26.80
CA LYS A 95 -57.62 27.22 27.23
C LYS A 95 -58.38 28.41 26.68
N ALA A 96 -58.70 29.36 27.54
CA ALA A 96 -59.32 30.63 27.18
C ALA A 96 -58.43 31.48 26.25
N LEU A 97 -59.04 32.06 25.21
CA LEU A 97 -58.34 32.87 24.21
C LEU A 97 -58.77 34.35 24.22
N PRO A 98 -57.93 35.27 24.70
CA PRO A 98 -58.19 36.71 24.63
C PRO A 98 -57.96 37.27 23.22
N ASN A 99 -58.50 38.47 22.97
CA ASN A 99 -58.31 39.24 21.75
C ASN A 99 -58.80 38.55 20.46
N VAL A 100 -59.77 37.65 20.56
CA VAL A 100 -60.45 37.09 19.39
C VAL A 100 -61.55 38.04 18.97
N GLY A 101 -61.50 38.54 17.73
CA GLY A 101 -62.46 39.48 17.18
C GLY A 101 -63.69 38.77 16.63
N ILE A 102 -64.84 38.98 17.25
CA ILE A 102 -66.14 38.47 16.83
C ILE A 102 -66.90 39.62 16.17
N GLN A 103 -67.18 39.48 14.87
CA GLN A 103 -68.09 40.35 14.16
C GLN A 103 -69.52 39.95 14.52
N PHE A 104 -70.21 40.83 15.24
CA PHE A 104 -71.61 40.67 15.64
C PHE A 104 -72.40 41.92 15.27
N ARG A 105 -73.39 41.76 14.38
CA ARG A 105 -74.08 42.89 13.73
C ARG A 105 -73.05 43.83 13.07
N GLU A 106 -73.13 45.14 13.31
CA GLU A 106 -72.20 46.15 12.78
C GLU A 106 -70.96 46.37 13.69
N GLN A 107 -70.79 45.57 14.75
CA GLN A 107 -69.74 45.75 15.75
C GLN A 107 -68.73 44.60 15.70
N LEU A 108 -67.45 44.95 15.84
CA LEU A 108 -66.36 44.01 16.09
C LEU A 108 -66.03 44.07 17.59
N ILE A 109 -66.28 42.98 18.30
CA ILE A 109 -66.06 42.85 19.75
C ILE A 109 -64.95 41.84 20.03
N TYR A 110 -64.21 42.03 21.11
CA TYR A 110 -63.06 41.18 21.43
C TYR A 110 -63.27 40.42 22.73
N THR A 111 -62.80 39.17 22.78
CA THR A 111 -62.76 38.38 24.02
C THR A 111 -61.76 38.95 25.03
N THR A 112 -62.10 38.88 26.31
CA THR A 112 -61.24 39.29 27.42
C THR A 112 -60.25 38.18 27.83
N GLU A 113 -59.43 38.41 28.87
CA GLU A 113 -58.44 37.44 29.38
C GLU A 113 -59.01 36.07 29.76
N ASP A 114 -60.30 36.02 30.11
CA ASP A 114 -61.05 34.80 30.40
C ASP A 114 -61.59 34.10 29.13
N GLY A 115 -61.25 34.61 27.94
CA GLY A 115 -61.68 34.07 26.66
C GLY A 115 -63.15 34.31 26.35
N SER A 116 -63.82 35.23 27.04
CA SER A 116 -65.24 35.49 26.83
C SER A 116 -65.57 36.94 26.46
N VAL A 117 -66.73 37.16 25.84
CA VAL A 117 -67.30 38.49 25.65
C VAL A 117 -68.82 38.41 25.68
N THR A 118 -69.47 39.32 26.42
CA THR A 118 -70.92 39.34 26.60
C THR A 118 -71.54 40.55 25.90
N VAL A 119 -72.61 40.32 25.14
CA VAL A 119 -73.45 41.36 24.56
C VAL A 119 -74.84 41.28 25.18
N SER A 120 -75.30 42.38 25.77
CA SER A 120 -76.55 42.45 26.52
C SER A 120 -77.62 43.27 25.80
N GLY A 121 -78.89 43.08 26.19
CA GLY A 121 -79.99 43.91 25.71
C GLY A 121 -80.40 43.62 24.26
N LEU A 122 -80.30 42.35 23.84
CA LEU A 122 -80.66 41.89 22.51
C LEU A 122 -82.13 41.48 22.45
N ASP A 123 -82.86 41.90 21.42
CA ASP A 123 -84.22 41.43 21.17
C ASP A 123 -84.28 39.91 20.99
N LEU A 124 -85.39 39.28 21.37
CA LEU A 124 -85.60 37.83 21.20
C LEU A 124 -85.72 37.48 19.71
N SER A 125 -84.62 37.02 19.11
CA SER A 125 -84.49 36.68 17.69
C SER A 125 -83.40 35.65 17.48
N GLU A 126 -83.32 35.11 16.26
CA GLU A 126 -82.12 34.45 15.74
C GLU A 126 -81.09 35.51 15.30
N TYR A 127 -79.82 35.25 15.59
CA TYR A 127 -78.68 36.09 15.24
C TYR A 127 -77.55 35.26 14.62
N ASN A 128 -76.81 35.89 13.72
CA ASN A 128 -75.57 35.34 13.16
C ASN A 128 -74.36 36.09 13.72
N TYR A 129 -73.22 35.40 13.75
CA TYR A 129 -71.92 35.98 14.08
C TYR A 129 -70.83 35.38 13.18
N THR A 130 -69.71 36.07 13.08
CA THR A 130 -68.51 35.57 12.40
C THR A 130 -67.27 35.88 13.21
N VAL A 131 -66.38 34.91 13.40
CA VAL A 131 -65.03 35.14 13.94
C VAL A 131 -64.20 35.82 12.84
N ALA A 132 -63.94 37.10 13.00
CA ALA A 132 -63.29 37.95 12.00
C ALA A 132 -61.78 38.09 12.20
N GLU A 133 -61.31 38.02 13.46
CA GLU A 133 -59.89 38.13 13.79
C GLU A 133 -59.49 37.04 14.78
N LEU A 134 -58.40 36.34 14.48
CA LEU A 134 -57.86 35.25 15.28
C LEU A 134 -56.34 35.42 15.43
N PRO A 135 -55.74 35.12 16.60
CA PRO A 135 -54.28 35.12 16.74
C PRO A 135 -53.63 34.12 15.77
N THR A 136 -52.46 34.46 15.24
CA THR A 136 -51.78 33.70 14.16
C THR A 136 -51.40 32.27 14.52
N GLU A 137 -51.36 31.95 15.81
CA GLU A 137 -51.08 30.61 16.32
C GLU A 137 -52.31 29.68 16.27
N TYR A 138 -53.48 30.16 15.82
CA TYR A 138 -54.72 29.40 15.78
C TYR A 138 -55.39 29.49 14.40
N THR A 139 -56.21 28.49 14.11
CA THR A 139 -57.03 28.37 12.91
C THR A 139 -58.43 27.93 13.29
N LEU A 140 -59.39 28.25 12.44
CA LEU A 140 -60.79 27.87 12.60
C LEU A 140 -61.35 27.52 11.21
N ASP A 141 -61.86 26.29 11.07
CA ASP A 141 -62.34 25.77 9.79
C ASP A 141 -63.62 26.49 9.30
N ASP A 142 -64.55 26.77 10.23
CA ASP A 142 -65.76 27.54 9.94
C ASP A 142 -65.87 28.74 10.90
N PRO A 143 -65.64 29.97 10.41
CA PRO A 143 -65.71 31.16 11.25
C PRO A 143 -67.15 31.62 11.52
N SER A 144 -68.17 31.07 10.88
CA SER A 144 -69.55 31.57 11.00
C SER A 144 -70.41 30.70 11.92
N GLY A 145 -71.35 31.32 12.62
CA GLY A 145 -72.34 30.60 13.42
C GLY A 145 -73.61 31.40 13.68
N SER A 146 -74.60 30.76 14.30
CA SER A 146 -75.86 31.38 14.71
C SER A 146 -76.29 30.93 16.10
N PHE A 147 -77.14 31.75 16.73
CA PHE A 147 -77.80 31.40 17.99
C PHE A 147 -79.19 32.05 18.05
N THR A 148 -80.07 31.53 18.91
CA THR A 148 -81.43 32.05 19.10
C THR A 148 -81.63 32.48 20.54
N LEU A 149 -82.16 33.69 20.75
CA LEU A 149 -82.67 34.15 22.04
C LEU A 149 -84.18 33.94 22.08
N ALA A 150 -84.63 32.98 22.88
CA ALA A 150 -86.05 32.59 22.94
C ALA A 150 -86.77 33.12 24.20
N ASN A 151 -86.04 33.39 25.28
CA ASN A 151 -86.62 33.78 26.56
C ASN A 151 -86.08 35.13 27.07
N VAL A 152 -86.94 35.85 27.80
CA VAL A 152 -86.61 37.13 28.43
C VAL A 152 -85.56 36.93 29.52
N ASN A 153 -84.57 37.81 29.58
CA ASN A 153 -83.43 37.76 30.51
C ASN A 153 -82.58 36.48 30.40
N GLU A 154 -82.73 35.70 29.34
CA GLU A 154 -81.87 34.57 29.05
C GLU A 154 -80.46 35.05 28.69
N THR A 155 -79.44 34.28 29.09
CA THR A 155 -78.09 34.43 28.58
C THR A 155 -77.69 33.15 27.86
N VAL A 156 -77.55 33.23 26.54
CA VAL A 156 -77.11 32.09 25.72
C VAL A 156 -75.58 32.09 25.67
N GLU A 157 -74.97 30.99 26.08
CA GLU A 157 -73.53 30.78 25.93
C GLU A 157 -73.24 30.14 24.57
N VAL A 158 -72.37 30.77 23.78
CA VAL A 158 -71.96 30.33 22.45
C VAL A 158 -70.50 29.90 22.51
N PRO A 159 -70.21 28.60 22.60
CA PRO A 159 -68.83 28.10 22.60
C PRO A 159 -68.26 28.14 21.17
N VAL A 160 -67.04 28.65 21.04
CA VAL A 160 -66.24 28.63 19.82
C VAL A 160 -64.92 27.94 20.14
N GLN A 161 -64.68 26.78 19.51
CA GLN A 161 -63.39 26.09 19.63
C GLN A 161 -62.54 26.32 18.40
N VAL A 162 -61.29 26.73 18.61
CA VAL A 162 -60.29 26.92 17.56
C VAL A 162 -59.18 25.88 17.71
N GLN A 163 -58.42 25.66 16.63
CA GLN A 163 -57.32 24.69 16.61
C GLN A 163 -55.97 25.42 16.59
N ALA A 164 -55.07 25.05 17.49
CA ALA A 164 -53.69 25.54 17.44
C ALA A 164 -53.01 25.09 16.14
N VAL A 165 -52.32 26.02 15.49
CA VAL A 165 -51.47 25.74 14.31
C VAL A 165 -50.21 25.03 14.79
N PRO A 166 -49.94 23.79 14.35
CA PRO A 166 -48.74 23.06 14.74
C PRO A 166 -47.50 23.85 14.35
N GLN A 167 -46.65 24.19 15.32
CA GLN A 167 -45.37 24.81 15.05
C GLN A 167 -44.41 23.73 14.57
N VAL A 168 -43.87 23.93 13.37
CA VAL A 168 -42.94 23.01 12.74
C VAL A 168 -41.66 23.74 12.33
N GLY A 169 -40.55 23.00 12.27
CA GLY A 169 -39.25 23.47 11.84
C GLY A 169 -38.63 22.53 10.81
N LYS A 170 -37.43 22.89 10.37
CA LYS A 170 -36.65 22.14 9.38
C LYS A 170 -35.40 21.54 10.00
N ALA A 171 -35.11 20.28 9.70
CA ALA A 171 -33.83 19.66 10.01
C ALA A 171 -33.13 19.19 8.74
N VAL A 172 -31.83 19.50 8.61
CA VAL A 172 -30.98 18.99 7.55
C VAL A 172 -29.87 18.14 8.17
N ILE A 173 -29.78 16.87 7.79
CA ILE A 173 -28.66 16.00 8.18
C ILE A 173 -27.74 15.88 6.97
N LYS A 174 -26.47 16.20 7.14
CA LYS A 174 -25.42 16.07 6.14
C LYS A 174 -24.44 14.99 6.56
N VAL A 175 -24.09 14.10 5.64
CA VAL A 175 -23.08 13.07 5.85
C VAL A 175 -21.97 13.26 4.82
N VAL A 176 -20.75 13.41 5.30
CA VAL A 176 -19.55 13.62 4.50
C VAL A 176 -18.44 12.65 4.90
N ASP A 177 -17.48 12.43 4.00
CA ASP A 177 -16.26 11.68 4.29
C ASP A 177 -15.16 12.56 4.89
N GLU A 178 -13.97 11.98 5.12
CA GLU A 178 -12.80 12.68 5.65
C GLU A 178 -12.27 13.82 4.77
N ASN A 179 -12.71 13.88 3.49
CA ASN A 179 -12.36 14.93 2.53
C ASN A 179 -13.51 15.93 2.32
N GLU A 180 -14.53 15.91 3.19
CA GLU A 180 -15.77 16.69 3.06
C GLU A 180 -16.60 16.35 1.80
N ALA A 181 -16.33 15.21 1.15
CA ALA A 181 -17.12 14.78 0.01
C ALA A 181 -18.47 14.19 0.47
N PRO A 182 -19.58 14.44 -0.25
CA PRO A 182 -20.90 13.96 0.14
C PRO A 182 -21.01 12.44 0.05
N VAL A 183 -21.63 11.81 1.07
CA VAL A 183 -21.80 10.34 1.13
C VAL A 183 -23.28 9.95 0.94
N PRO A 184 -23.69 9.54 -0.27
CA PRO A 184 -25.06 9.08 -0.56
C PRO A 184 -25.32 7.66 -0.02
N GLY A 185 -26.58 7.33 0.28
CA GLY A 185 -26.98 5.97 0.65
C GLY A 185 -26.84 5.58 2.13
N VAL A 186 -26.48 6.53 3.01
CA VAL A 186 -26.35 6.28 4.46
C VAL A 186 -27.74 6.18 5.09
N SER A 187 -28.02 5.05 5.73
CA SER A 187 -29.30 4.80 6.41
C SER A 187 -29.28 5.31 7.86
N ILE A 188 -30.17 6.24 8.20
CA ILE A 188 -30.30 6.84 9.52
C ILE A 188 -31.70 6.58 10.07
N LEU A 189 -31.78 6.16 11.33
CA LEU A 189 -33.02 5.95 12.06
C LEU A 189 -33.26 7.11 13.02
N ILE A 190 -34.39 7.80 12.89
CA ILE A 190 -34.79 8.93 13.74
C ILE A 190 -35.81 8.44 14.77
N ASN A 191 -35.54 8.72 16.05
CA ASN A 191 -36.33 8.29 17.22
C ASN A 191 -36.62 6.77 17.29
N GLY A 192 -35.82 5.94 16.60
CA GLY A 192 -36.05 4.49 16.54
C GLY A 192 -37.16 4.04 15.58
N GLU A 193 -37.83 4.97 14.88
CA GLU A 193 -39.03 4.67 14.08
C GLU A 193 -38.84 5.01 12.60
N THR A 194 -38.35 6.20 12.29
CA THR A 194 -38.32 6.71 10.92
C THR A 194 -36.97 6.46 10.28
N LYS A 195 -36.90 5.54 9.30
CA LYS A 195 -35.69 5.29 8.52
C LYS A 195 -35.61 6.23 7.32
N VAL A 196 -34.52 6.97 7.24
CA VAL A 196 -34.20 7.91 6.15
C VAL A 196 -32.84 7.59 5.55
N ILE A 197 -32.61 8.00 4.30
CA ILE A 197 -31.40 7.68 3.55
C ILE A 197 -30.86 8.97 2.92
N THR A 198 -29.54 9.20 2.99
CA THR A 198 -28.91 10.34 2.32
C THR A 198 -29.05 10.25 0.79
N ASN A 199 -29.38 11.37 0.16
CA ASN A 199 -29.47 11.50 -1.29
C ASN A 199 -28.08 11.62 -1.95
N ASP A 200 -28.04 11.82 -3.28
CA ASP A 200 -26.82 11.96 -4.09
C ASP A 200 -25.85 13.07 -3.64
N VAL A 201 -26.33 14.04 -2.85
CA VAL A 201 -25.51 15.11 -2.28
C VAL A 201 -25.20 14.88 -0.80
N GLY A 202 -25.41 13.67 -0.29
CA GLY A 202 -25.09 13.28 1.09
C GLY A 202 -26.00 13.91 2.12
N GLN A 203 -27.24 14.29 1.77
CA GLN A 203 -28.14 15.03 2.66
C GLN A 203 -29.51 14.38 2.82
N ILE A 204 -30.15 14.72 3.94
CA ILE A 204 -31.54 14.42 4.27
C ILE A 204 -32.17 15.74 4.70
N SER A 205 -33.30 16.11 4.08
CA SER A 205 -34.10 17.29 4.48
C SER A 205 -35.41 16.80 5.07
N LEU A 206 -35.62 17.07 6.36
CA LEU A 206 -36.84 16.79 7.09
C LEU A 206 -37.58 18.13 7.25
N GLU A 207 -38.59 18.32 6.42
CA GLU A 207 -39.48 19.48 6.49
C GLU A 207 -40.64 19.19 7.45
N ASP A 208 -41.28 20.25 7.94
CA ASP A 208 -42.48 20.19 8.79
C ASP A 208 -42.33 19.29 10.04
N GLN A 209 -41.13 19.18 10.61
CA GLN A 209 -40.92 18.46 11.87
C GLN A 209 -41.45 19.28 13.05
N ALA A 210 -42.23 18.66 13.93
CA ALA A 210 -42.65 19.29 15.18
C ALA A 210 -41.44 19.78 15.98
N LEU A 211 -41.56 20.93 16.65
CA LEU A 211 -40.46 21.45 17.47
C LEU A 211 -40.12 20.49 18.62
N GLY A 212 -38.83 20.33 18.93
CA GLY A 212 -38.37 19.48 20.01
C GLY A 212 -37.07 18.72 19.71
N THR A 213 -36.67 17.85 20.65
CA THR A 213 -35.45 17.05 20.55
C THR A 213 -35.71 15.71 19.90
N TYR A 214 -34.87 15.36 18.92
CA TYR A 214 -34.90 14.09 18.18
C TYR A 214 -33.58 13.36 18.38
N GLN A 215 -33.64 12.03 18.44
CA GLN A 215 -32.48 11.15 18.47
C GLN A 215 -32.25 10.58 17.07
N TYR A 216 -30.99 10.43 16.66
CA TYR A 216 -30.62 9.76 15.43
C TYR A 216 -29.64 8.62 15.72
N GLN A 217 -29.69 7.59 14.88
CA GLN A 217 -28.71 6.50 14.86
C GLN A 217 -28.42 6.12 13.41
N VAL A 218 -27.14 6.12 13.03
CA VAL A 218 -26.70 5.58 11.74
C VAL A 218 -26.77 4.05 11.81
N THR A 219 -27.58 3.45 10.96
CA THR A 219 -27.89 2.00 10.99
C THR A 219 -27.15 1.20 9.93
N THR A 220 -26.81 1.83 8.80
CA THR A 220 -26.11 1.16 7.69
C THR A 220 -25.33 2.17 6.89
N LEU A 221 -24.08 1.84 6.58
CA LEU A 221 -23.22 2.60 5.66
C LEU A 221 -23.19 1.92 4.28
N PRO A 222 -23.04 2.69 3.19
CA PRO A 222 -22.76 2.15 1.87
C PRO A 222 -21.44 1.37 1.82
N GLU A 223 -21.29 0.53 0.79
CA GLU A 223 -20.03 -0.16 0.51
C GLU A 223 -18.88 0.85 0.32
N GLY A 224 -17.71 0.55 0.88
CA GLY A 224 -16.54 1.42 0.81
C GLY A 224 -16.47 2.51 1.89
N TYR A 225 -17.39 2.52 2.87
CA TYR A 225 -17.36 3.43 4.01
C TYR A 225 -17.42 2.70 5.35
N GLN A 226 -16.84 3.30 6.37
CA GLN A 226 -16.83 2.83 7.75
C GLN A 226 -16.94 4.00 8.73
N SER A 227 -17.44 3.74 9.93
CA SER A 227 -17.39 4.67 11.05
C SER A 227 -17.53 3.90 12.35
N ASP A 228 -17.13 4.51 13.46
CA ASP A 228 -17.64 4.12 14.77
C ASP A 228 -19.17 4.28 14.81
N PRO A 229 -19.89 3.62 15.74
CA PRO A 229 -21.32 3.83 15.91
C PRO A 229 -21.65 5.33 16.08
N LEU A 230 -22.40 5.88 15.13
CA LEU A 230 -22.82 7.28 15.13
C LEU A 230 -24.25 7.39 15.64
N GLU A 231 -24.40 7.90 16.85
CA GLU A 231 -25.70 8.21 17.47
C GLU A 231 -25.62 9.53 18.24
N GLY A 232 -26.76 10.21 18.35
CA GLY A 232 -26.84 11.48 19.07
C GLY A 232 -28.21 12.12 18.94
N SER A 233 -28.31 13.40 19.35
CA SER A 233 -29.54 14.16 19.27
C SER A 233 -29.39 15.49 18.53
N TYR A 234 -30.51 16.00 18.03
CA TYR A 234 -30.63 17.36 17.51
C TYR A 234 -31.95 17.99 17.96
N GLU A 235 -32.00 19.32 18.03
CA GLU A 235 -33.19 20.07 18.43
C GLU A 235 -33.75 20.84 17.24
N VAL A 236 -35.02 20.62 16.92
CA VAL A 236 -35.74 21.33 15.87
C VAL A 236 -36.39 22.57 16.47
N SER A 237 -35.98 23.74 15.98
CA SER A 237 -36.56 25.05 16.28
C SER A 237 -37.18 25.68 15.03
N THR A 238 -37.84 26.82 15.18
CA THR A 238 -38.39 27.61 14.06
C THR A 238 -37.32 28.16 13.11
N GLU A 239 -36.06 28.26 13.55
CA GLU A 239 -34.93 28.69 12.71
C GLU A 239 -34.33 27.52 11.90
N GLY A 240 -34.70 26.29 12.25
CA GLY A 240 -34.17 25.07 11.70
C GLY A 240 -32.79 24.68 12.26
N VAL A 241 -32.35 23.45 11.96
CA VAL A 241 -31.09 22.89 12.45
C VAL A 241 -30.36 22.15 11.33
N THR A 242 -29.03 22.19 11.37
CA THR A 242 -28.18 21.34 10.51
C THR A 242 -27.29 20.46 11.37
N VAL A 243 -27.33 19.15 11.13
CA VAL A 243 -26.48 18.14 11.77
C VAL A 243 -25.46 17.68 10.74
N ASN A 244 -24.17 17.74 11.09
CA ASN A 244 -23.10 17.23 10.23
C ASN A 244 -22.53 15.96 10.84
N LEU A 245 -22.55 14.88 10.08
CA LEU A 245 -21.99 13.58 10.43
C LEU A 245 -20.80 13.30 9.51
N ALA A 246 -19.74 12.77 10.08
CA ALA A 246 -18.55 12.39 9.33
C ALA A 246 -18.37 10.87 9.38
N VAL A 247 -18.11 10.28 8.22
CA VAL A 247 -17.73 8.87 8.07
C VAL A 247 -16.34 8.82 7.45
N GLN A 248 -15.72 7.64 7.44
CA GLN A 248 -14.43 7.41 6.82
C GLN A 248 -14.57 6.48 5.62
N THR A 249 -13.72 6.62 4.62
CA THR A 249 -13.59 5.57 3.61
C THR A 249 -13.09 4.28 4.27
N ALA A 250 -13.70 3.15 3.92
CA ALA A 250 -13.22 1.85 4.36
C ALA A 250 -11.88 1.57 3.67
N PRO A 251 -10.85 1.12 4.41
CA PRO A 251 -9.56 0.79 3.82
C PRO A 251 -9.77 -0.29 2.77
N LYS A 252 -9.27 -0.04 1.56
CA LYS A 252 -9.26 -1.08 0.54
C LYS A 252 -8.25 -2.14 0.96
N THR A 253 -8.65 -3.40 0.87
CA THR A 253 -7.85 -4.54 1.31
C THR A 253 -7.78 -5.61 0.23
N GLN A 254 -6.76 -6.48 0.29
CA GLN A 254 -6.49 -7.53 -0.69
C GLN A 254 -6.03 -8.82 0.02
N VAL A 255 -6.19 -9.96 -0.67
CA VAL A 255 -5.61 -11.24 -0.25
C VAL A 255 -4.12 -11.29 -0.60
N VAL A 256 -3.29 -11.62 0.38
CA VAL A 256 -1.84 -11.78 0.22
C VAL A 256 -1.44 -13.21 0.58
N LYS A 257 -0.90 -13.93 -0.40
CA LYS A 257 -0.27 -15.24 -0.22
C LYS A 257 1.25 -15.06 -0.22
N MET A 258 1.90 -15.68 0.75
CA MET A 258 3.35 -15.69 0.89
C MET A 258 3.86 -17.12 1.00
N THR A 259 4.93 -17.43 0.28
CA THR A 259 5.63 -18.71 0.30
C THR A 259 7.04 -18.50 0.82
N PHE A 260 7.43 -19.19 1.87
CA PHE A 260 8.74 -19.08 2.51
C PHE A 260 9.58 -20.32 2.22
N VAL A 261 10.74 -20.09 1.60
CA VAL A 261 11.71 -21.14 1.25
C VAL A 261 13.09 -20.77 1.78
N ASP A 262 13.99 -21.75 1.95
CA ASP A 262 15.40 -21.49 2.25
C ASP A 262 16.19 -21.15 0.97
N GLN A 263 17.48 -20.82 1.10
CA GLN A 263 18.32 -20.52 -0.07
C GLN A 263 18.50 -21.69 -1.06
N LEU A 264 18.10 -22.90 -0.70
CA LEU A 264 18.10 -24.09 -1.57
C LEU A 264 16.71 -24.33 -2.20
N GLY A 265 15.73 -23.48 -1.93
CA GLY A 265 14.36 -23.59 -2.41
C GLY A 265 13.50 -24.58 -1.60
N GLN A 266 13.96 -25.04 -0.45
CA GLN A 266 13.20 -25.94 0.42
C GLN A 266 12.18 -25.15 1.25
N ALA A 267 10.95 -25.64 1.34
CA ALA A 267 9.90 -25.01 2.14
C ALA A 267 10.29 -24.89 3.63
N VAL A 268 9.97 -23.75 4.26
CA VAL A 268 10.22 -23.50 5.68
C VAL A 268 8.90 -23.49 6.45
N PRO A 269 8.47 -24.65 7.01
CA PRO A 269 7.21 -24.76 7.73
C PRO A 269 7.29 -24.26 9.18
N ASN A 270 6.13 -23.98 9.79
CA ASN A 270 5.98 -23.63 11.22
C ASN A 270 6.67 -22.32 11.67
N ILE A 271 7.00 -21.42 10.74
CA ILE A 271 7.44 -20.07 11.09
C ILE A 271 6.24 -19.17 11.31
N THR A 272 6.39 -18.15 12.16
CA THR A 272 5.33 -17.18 12.43
C THR A 272 5.55 -15.94 11.59
N VAL A 273 4.56 -15.58 10.78
CA VAL A 273 4.57 -14.41 9.90
C VAL A 273 3.55 -13.40 10.42
N THR A 274 3.98 -12.15 10.56
CA THR A 274 3.15 -11.02 10.97
C THR A 274 3.11 -10.00 9.84
N ILE A 275 1.93 -9.60 9.37
CA ILE A 275 1.73 -8.53 8.37
C ILE A 275 0.42 -7.81 8.65
N ASP A 276 0.40 -6.47 8.60
CA ASP A 276 -0.81 -5.66 8.82
C ASP A 276 -1.54 -6.02 10.13
N GLU A 277 -0.78 -6.19 11.21
CA GLU A 277 -1.23 -6.65 12.55
C GLU A 277 -1.81 -8.08 12.61
N GLN A 278 -1.88 -8.78 11.48
CA GLN A 278 -2.31 -10.17 11.40
C GLN A 278 -1.13 -11.10 11.62
N THR A 279 -1.36 -12.23 12.29
CA THR A 279 -0.33 -13.25 12.55
C THR A 279 -0.81 -14.62 12.09
N ALA A 280 0.04 -15.36 11.40
CA ALA A 280 -0.25 -16.71 10.94
C ALA A 280 1.03 -17.54 10.87
N THR A 281 0.88 -18.87 10.84
CA THR A 281 2.02 -19.80 10.72
C THR A 281 2.02 -20.46 9.35
N THR A 282 3.21 -20.71 8.81
CA THR A 282 3.34 -21.38 7.51
C THR A 282 2.98 -22.86 7.61
N ASP A 283 2.35 -23.38 6.56
CA ASP A 283 2.04 -24.81 6.40
C ASP A 283 3.28 -25.65 6.04
N GLU A 284 3.09 -26.96 5.79
CA GLU A 284 4.16 -27.88 5.39
C GLU A 284 4.89 -27.48 4.08
N ASN A 285 4.24 -26.67 3.24
CA ASN A 285 4.81 -26.15 2.00
C ASN A 285 5.43 -24.75 2.18
N GLY A 286 5.53 -24.25 3.42
CA GLY A 286 6.03 -22.92 3.72
C GLY A 286 5.07 -21.80 3.32
N VAL A 287 3.80 -22.10 3.07
CA VAL A 287 2.80 -21.14 2.58
C VAL A 287 1.96 -20.58 3.72
N VAL A 288 1.67 -19.29 3.64
CA VAL A 288 0.70 -18.60 4.50
C VAL A 288 -0.15 -17.65 3.65
N THR A 289 -1.42 -17.47 4.02
CA THR A 289 -2.33 -16.53 3.33
C THR A 289 -2.98 -15.62 4.37
N PHE A 290 -3.01 -14.33 4.07
CA PHE A 290 -3.66 -13.30 4.86
C PHE A 290 -4.81 -12.71 4.07
N ASP A 291 -5.99 -12.72 4.69
CA ASP A 291 -7.17 -12.06 4.14
C ASP A 291 -7.20 -10.61 4.59
N LYS A 292 -7.68 -9.72 3.72
CA LYS A 292 -7.92 -8.30 4.03
C LYS A 292 -6.68 -7.52 4.49
N VAL A 293 -5.55 -7.70 3.81
CA VAL A 293 -4.36 -6.85 4.01
C VAL A 293 -4.56 -5.50 3.33
N ALA A 294 -4.31 -4.39 4.03
CA ALA A 294 -4.50 -3.05 3.47
C ALA A 294 -3.63 -2.77 2.24
N ILE A 295 -4.21 -2.14 1.22
CA ILE A 295 -3.55 -1.76 -0.04
C ILE A 295 -2.60 -0.60 0.20
N ALA A 296 -1.36 -0.93 0.56
CA ALA A 296 -0.28 -0.01 0.83
C ALA A 296 1.06 -0.77 0.78
N GLU A 297 2.16 -0.07 1.05
CA GLU A 297 3.41 -0.72 1.40
C GLU A 297 3.30 -1.30 2.82
N GLN A 298 3.39 -2.62 2.92
CA GLN A 298 3.28 -3.38 4.15
C GLN A 298 4.66 -3.87 4.59
N VAL A 299 4.89 -3.85 5.91
CA VAL A 299 6.05 -4.48 6.53
C VAL A 299 5.60 -5.79 7.13
N TYR A 300 6.35 -6.86 6.86
CA TYR A 300 6.13 -8.15 7.47
C TYR A 300 7.32 -8.56 8.32
N GLN A 301 7.04 -9.26 9.42
CA GLN A 301 8.02 -9.83 10.32
C GLN A 301 7.88 -11.34 10.34
N VAL A 302 9.01 -12.04 10.35
CA VAL A 302 9.08 -13.48 10.49
C VAL A 302 9.81 -13.78 11.79
N THR A 303 9.20 -14.61 12.61
CA THR A 303 9.71 -15.06 13.91
C THR A 303 9.52 -16.58 14.04
N ASN A 304 10.03 -17.16 15.13
CA ASN A 304 10.00 -18.62 15.34
C ASN A 304 10.70 -19.40 14.21
N LEU A 305 11.83 -18.88 13.73
CA LEU A 305 12.60 -19.55 12.68
C LEU A 305 13.28 -20.83 13.24
N PRO A 306 13.46 -21.89 12.42
CA PRO A 306 14.16 -23.12 12.83
C PRO A 306 15.63 -22.87 13.18
N GLU A 307 16.28 -23.84 13.85
CA GLU A 307 17.72 -23.78 14.11
C GLU A 307 18.53 -23.54 12.82
N LYS A 308 19.64 -22.79 12.95
CA LYS A 308 20.51 -22.33 11.85
C LYS A 308 19.96 -21.22 10.96
N PHE A 309 18.69 -20.83 11.08
CA PHE A 309 18.19 -19.60 10.49
C PHE A 309 18.45 -18.41 11.42
N ASN A 310 18.45 -17.19 10.86
CA ASN A 310 18.56 -15.96 11.65
C ASN A 310 17.40 -15.86 12.68
N GLU A 311 17.66 -15.23 13.84
CA GLU A 311 16.68 -15.15 14.95
C GLU A 311 15.37 -14.45 14.54
N SER A 312 15.44 -13.50 13.61
CA SER A 312 14.28 -12.83 13.03
C SER A 312 14.57 -12.34 11.61
N TYR A 313 13.51 -12.17 10.83
CA TYR A 313 13.59 -11.59 9.50
C TYR A 313 12.50 -10.53 9.32
N GLU A 314 12.83 -9.42 8.68
CA GLU A 314 11.87 -8.37 8.33
C GLU A 314 11.97 -8.08 6.83
N GLY A 315 10.82 -7.89 6.18
CA GLY A 315 10.75 -7.48 4.79
C GLY A 315 9.58 -6.54 4.53
N SER A 316 9.49 -6.02 3.30
CA SER A 316 8.36 -5.22 2.86
C SER A 316 7.78 -5.73 1.54
N LEU A 317 6.49 -5.44 1.34
CA LEU A 317 5.73 -5.83 0.16
C LEU A 317 4.74 -4.70 -0.18
N THR A 318 4.61 -4.35 -1.46
CA THR A 318 3.56 -3.44 -1.91
C THR A 318 2.31 -4.22 -2.27
N VAL A 319 1.21 -3.96 -1.57
CA VAL A 319 -0.10 -4.54 -1.85
C VAL A 319 -0.87 -3.58 -2.76
N SER A 320 -1.28 -4.03 -3.96
CA SER A 320 -2.04 -3.24 -4.94
C SER A 320 -3.47 -3.76 -5.08
N ALA A 321 -4.33 -3.00 -5.76
CA ALA A 321 -5.75 -3.32 -5.94
C ALA A 321 -6.05 -4.27 -7.11
N ASP A 322 -5.06 -4.54 -7.95
CA ASP A 322 -5.29 -5.11 -9.28
C ASP A 322 -5.26 -6.65 -9.30
N ALA A 323 -4.67 -7.30 -8.29
CA ALA A 323 -4.59 -8.76 -8.21
C ALA A 323 -4.29 -9.26 -6.79
N ALA A 324 -4.63 -10.53 -6.53
CA ALA A 324 -4.09 -11.25 -5.38
C ALA A 324 -2.57 -11.33 -5.49
N ILE A 325 -1.87 -11.08 -4.38
CA ILE A 325 -0.42 -11.12 -4.35
C ILE A 325 0.05 -12.54 -4.01
N ASP A 326 0.95 -13.10 -4.81
CA ASP A 326 1.66 -14.37 -4.51
C ASP A 326 3.16 -14.09 -4.47
N GLN A 327 3.68 -13.90 -3.26
CA GLN A 327 5.08 -13.52 -3.01
C GLN A 327 5.88 -14.74 -2.52
N THR A 328 7.06 -14.97 -3.09
CA THR A 328 8.04 -15.91 -2.53
C THR A 328 9.12 -15.16 -1.76
N VAL A 329 9.39 -15.57 -0.52
CA VAL A 329 10.41 -15.02 0.38
C VAL A 329 11.46 -16.10 0.63
N VAL A 330 12.72 -15.77 0.36
CA VAL A 330 13.86 -16.66 0.60
C VAL A 330 14.51 -16.29 1.92
N LEU A 331 14.57 -17.25 2.84
CA LEU A 331 15.19 -17.11 4.16
C LEU A 331 16.58 -17.73 4.12
N GLU A 332 17.57 -16.99 4.65
CA GLU A 332 18.94 -17.49 4.75
C GLU A 332 19.13 -18.31 6.04
N ARG A 333 19.79 -19.46 5.89
CA ARG A 333 20.30 -20.29 6.98
C ARG A 333 21.80 -20.51 6.87
N GLU A 334 22.45 -20.78 7.99
CA GLU A 334 23.81 -21.31 8.00
C GLU A 334 23.82 -22.68 7.34
N VAL A 335 24.54 -22.79 6.21
CA VAL A 335 24.77 -24.04 5.49
C VAL A 335 26.21 -24.50 5.70
N THR A 336 26.39 -25.80 5.83
CA THR A 336 27.74 -26.38 5.88
C THR A 336 28.30 -26.42 4.46
N LYS A 337 29.38 -25.68 4.21
CA LYS A 337 30.06 -25.64 2.92
C LYS A 337 30.54 -27.03 2.51
N GLY A 338 30.60 -27.30 1.20
CA GLY A 338 31.09 -28.56 0.67
C GLY A 338 32.60 -28.58 0.45
N THR A 339 33.12 -29.76 0.12
CA THR A 339 34.52 -29.98 -0.26
C THR A 339 34.58 -30.81 -1.54
N ALA A 340 35.69 -30.75 -2.27
CA ALA A 340 35.91 -31.58 -3.44
C ALA A 340 37.33 -32.14 -3.48
N THR A 341 37.47 -33.43 -3.81
CA THR A 341 38.75 -34.10 -4.02
C THR A 341 38.82 -34.68 -5.43
N ILE A 342 39.70 -34.11 -6.27
CA ILE A 342 39.96 -34.60 -7.63
C ILE A 342 41.25 -35.40 -7.63
N THR A 343 41.21 -36.62 -8.17
CA THR A 343 42.42 -37.45 -8.36
C THR A 343 42.82 -37.50 -9.83
N VAL A 344 44.01 -37.00 -10.15
CA VAL A 344 44.62 -37.09 -11.47
C VAL A 344 45.39 -38.40 -11.58
N ILE A 345 45.06 -39.17 -12.61
CA ILE A 345 45.69 -40.47 -12.91
C ILE A 345 46.10 -40.55 -14.38
N ASN A 346 47.09 -41.37 -14.70
CA ASN A 346 47.46 -41.67 -16.08
C ASN A 346 46.60 -42.81 -16.68
N GLN A 347 46.85 -43.16 -17.93
CA GLN A 347 46.18 -44.25 -18.65
C GLN A 347 46.35 -45.64 -18.00
N ASP A 348 47.33 -45.80 -17.11
CA ASP A 348 47.59 -47.04 -16.34
C ASP A 348 46.94 -47.02 -14.94
N ASN A 349 46.19 -45.95 -14.61
CA ASN A 349 45.62 -45.64 -13.29
C ASN A 349 46.65 -45.33 -12.20
N GLU A 350 47.86 -44.93 -12.57
CA GLU A 350 48.87 -44.45 -11.61
C GLU A 350 48.66 -42.96 -11.34
N PRO A 351 48.90 -42.47 -10.10
CA PRO A 351 48.73 -41.07 -9.76
C PRO A 351 49.73 -40.18 -10.50
N VAL A 352 49.28 -39.01 -10.95
CA VAL A 352 50.14 -38.04 -11.66
C VAL A 352 50.22 -36.74 -10.86
N ALA A 353 51.42 -36.41 -10.40
CA ALA A 353 51.72 -35.18 -9.67
C ALA A 353 51.91 -33.99 -10.63
N ASP A 354 51.95 -32.78 -10.05
CA ASP A 354 52.28 -31.54 -10.74
C ASP A 354 51.30 -31.13 -11.87
N VAL A 355 50.08 -31.66 -11.85
CA VAL A 355 49.00 -31.27 -12.77
C VAL A 355 48.12 -30.21 -12.13
N ASN A 356 48.00 -29.05 -12.76
CA ASN A 356 47.13 -27.98 -12.35
C ASN A 356 45.67 -28.31 -12.71
N VAL A 357 44.85 -28.53 -11.69
CA VAL A 357 43.41 -28.77 -11.82
C VAL A 357 42.66 -27.48 -11.52
N LYS A 358 41.86 -27.03 -12.48
CA LYS A 358 40.91 -25.95 -12.33
C LYS A 358 39.58 -26.52 -11.85
N PHE A 359 39.00 -25.94 -10.79
CA PHE A 359 37.68 -26.29 -10.25
C PHE A 359 36.86 -25.00 -10.06
N GLY A 360 36.00 -24.70 -11.02
CA GLY A 360 35.33 -23.42 -11.18
C GLY A 360 36.33 -22.28 -11.40
N GLY A 361 36.39 -21.36 -10.44
CA GLY A 361 37.37 -20.26 -10.42
C GLY A 361 38.65 -20.57 -9.63
N LEU A 362 38.74 -21.76 -9.02
CA LEU A 362 39.87 -22.17 -8.19
C LEU A 362 40.85 -23.00 -9.02
N ASN A 363 42.12 -23.00 -8.62
CA ASN A 363 43.17 -23.82 -9.21
C ASN A 363 44.03 -24.41 -8.10
N ALA A 364 44.45 -25.67 -8.25
CA ALA A 364 45.40 -26.30 -7.36
C ALA A 364 46.15 -27.43 -8.09
N ILE A 365 47.37 -27.71 -7.65
CA ILE A 365 48.30 -28.63 -8.29
C ILE A 365 48.21 -29.99 -7.58
N SER A 366 48.16 -31.09 -8.36
CA SER A 366 48.12 -32.45 -7.82
C SER A 366 49.39 -32.81 -7.06
N ASP A 367 49.22 -33.47 -5.92
CA ASP A 367 50.34 -33.96 -5.10
C ASP A 367 50.94 -35.28 -5.64
N ASP A 368 51.92 -35.86 -4.93
CA ASP A 368 52.54 -37.14 -5.28
C ASP A 368 51.55 -38.32 -5.36
N ASN A 369 50.35 -38.18 -4.79
CA ASN A 369 49.25 -39.15 -4.88
C ASN A 369 48.23 -38.77 -5.96
N GLY A 370 48.55 -37.77 -6.79
CA GLY A 370 47.69 -37.24 -7.83
C GLY A 370 46.48 -36.47 -7.30
N GLN A 371 46.41 -36.12 -6.01
CA GLN A 371 45.21 -35.56 -5.40
C GLN A 371 45.25 -34.04 -5.32
N VAL A 372 44.08 -33.44 -5.51
CA VAL A 372 43.80 -32.03 -5.32
C VAL A 372 42.57 -31.89 -4.43
N HIS A 373 42.68 -31.11 -3.35
CA HIS A 373 41.59 -30.86 -2.42
C HIS A 373 41.14 -29.40 -2.46
N PHE A 374 39.83 -29.19 -2.54
CA PHE A 374 39.18 -27.89 -2.53
C PHE A 374 38.22 -27.80 -1.34
N ASP A 375 38.53 -26.92 -0.40
CA ASP A 375 37.74 -26.67 0.80
C ASP A 375 36.78 -25.48 0.63
N ASN A 376 35.78 -25.43 1.52
CA ASN A 376 34.93 -24.26 1.73
C ASN A 376 34.22 -23.80 0.43
N LEU A 377 33.76 -24.77 -0.35
CA LEU A 377 33.03 -24.55 -1.58
C LEU A 377 31.58 -24.14 -1.27
N ASP A 378 31.12 -23.10 -1.94
CA ASP A 378 29.70 -22.73 -1.92
C ASP A 378 28.89 -23.85 -2.61
N LEU A 379 27.62 -23.98 -2.24
CA LEU A 379 26.76 -25.01 -2.80
C LEU A 379 26.41 -24.66 -4.26
N GLY A 380 26.48 -25.65 -5.16
CA GLY A 380 26.16 -25.43 -6.56
C GLY A 380 27.00 -26.26 -7.54
N ASN A 381 26.89 -25.92 -8.83
CA ASN A 381 27.56 -26.64 -9.91
C ASN A 381 28.87 -25.97 -10.33
N TYR A 382 29.92 -26.77 -10.43
CA TYR A 382 31.27 -26.35 -10.80
C TYR A 382 31.74 -27.12 -12.03
N HIS A 383 32.40 -26.42 -12.94
CA HIS A 383 33.15 -27.08 -14.03
C HIS A 383 34.57 -27.35 -13.56
N TYR A 384 35.14 -28.48 -13.92
CA TYR A 384 36.51 -28.80 -13.55
C TYR A 384 37.25 -29.57 -14.64
N ALA A 385 38.56 -29.31 -14.76
CA ALA A 385 39.45 -29.90 -15.77
C ALA A 385 40.92 -29.76 -15.35
N ALA A 386 41.79 -30.59 -15.93
CA ALA A 386 43.24 -30.37 -15.87
C ALA A 386 43.61 -29.36 -16.95
N VAL A 387 44.28 -28.27 -16.58
CA VAL A 387 44.53 -27.12 -17.47
C VAL A 387 46.01 -26.88 -17.76
N GLU A 388 46.91 -27.42 -16.94
CA GLU A 388 48.35 -27.36 -17.13
C GLU A 388 49.01 -28.57 -16.45
N GLY A 389 50.14 -29.05 -16.96
CA GLY A 389 50.82 -30.24 -16.44
C GLY A 389 52.29 -30.29 -16.86
N PRO A 390 53.06 -31.27 -16.34
CA PRO A 390 54.47 -31.44 -16.68
C PRO A 390 54.66 -31.83 -18.16
N ALA A 391 55.88 -31.66 -18.69
CA ALA A 391 56.15 -31.76 -20.13
C ALA A 391 55.86 -33.15 -20.74
N ASN A 392 55.86 -34.20 -19.92
CA ASN A 392 55.55 -35.57 -20.31
C ASN A 392 54.05 -35.91 -20.21
N VAL A 393 53.20 -34.94 -19.85
CA VAL A 393 51.74 -35.12 -19.71
C VAL A 393 51.02 -34.33 -20.79
N THR A 394 50.19 -35.03 -21.56
CA THR A 394 49.25 -34.44 -22.51
C THR A 394 47.87 -34.36 -21.87
N LEU A 395 47.27 -33.16 -21.90
CA LEU A 395 45.99 -32.86 -21.28
C LEU A 395 44.84 -32.97 -22.30
N SER A 396 43.67 -33.37 -21.82
CA SER A 396 42.42 -33.32 -22.57
C SER A 396 41.76 -31.93 -22.42
N GLU A 397 41.09 -31.42 -23.46
CA GLU A 397 40.28 -30.20 -23.40
C GLU A 397 38.87 -30.43 -22.80
N GLU A 398 38.58 -31.63 -22.30
CA GLU A 398 37.28 -32.00 -21.74
C GLU A 398 37.04 -31.39 -20.35
N GLU A 399 36.05 -30.50 -20.22
CA GLU A 399 35.54 -30.01 -18.93
C GLU A 399 34.42 -30.92 -18.40
N LYS A 400 34.51 -31.29 -17.12
CA LYS A 400 33.50 -32.08 -16.39
C LYS A 400 32.68 -31.22 -15.43
N LEU A 401 31.51 -31.71 -15.02
CA LEU A 401 30.61 -31.04 -14.07
C LEU A 401 30.61 -31.74 -12.70
N ALA A 402 30.67 -30.95 -11.64
CA ALA A 402 30.56 -31.38 -10.25
C ALA A 402 29.42 -30.62 -9.56
N GLU A 403 28.56 -31.32 -8.82
CA GLU A 403 27.54 -30.72 -7.95
C GLU A 403 28.01 -30.79 -6.50
N ILE A 404 28.19 -29.62 -5.87
CA ILE A 404 28.57 -29.49 -4.47
C ILE A 404 27.31 -29.33 -3.62
N THR A 405 27.06 -30.32 -2.77
CA THR A 405 25.91 -30.41 -1.88
C THR A 405 26.31 -30.26 -0.40
N GLU A 406 25.37 -29.87 0.46
CA GLU A 406 25.67 -29.48 1.85
C GLU A 406 26.38 -30.57 2.66
N GLY A 407 27.59 -30.27 3.14
CA GLY A 407 28.39 -31.16 4.00
C GLY A 407 28.87 -32.47 3.37
N ILE A 408 28.72 -32.64 2.06
CA ILE A 408 29.17 -33.82 1.31
C ILE A 408 30.46 -33.48 0.56
N GLU A 409 31.44 -34.38 0.63
CA GLU A 409 32.64 -34.33 -0.20
C GLU A 409 32.36 -34.90 -1.58
N PHE A 410 32.54 -34.09 -2.62
CA PHE A 410 32.55 -34.55 -4.00
C PHE A 410 33.89 -35.18 -4.33
N SER A 411 33.91 -36.33 -5.03
CA SER A 411 35.17 -36.91 -5.51
C SER A 411 35.02 -37.50 -6.90
N ASP A 412 36.00 -37.20 -7.76
CA ASP A 412 36.07 -37.73 -9.12
C ASP A 412 37.53 -37.84 -9.58
N LYS A 413 37.75 -38.47 -10.74
CA LYS A 413 39.06 -38.67 -11.36
C LYS A 413 39.18 -37.95 -12.69
N ILE A 414 40.36 -37.41 -12.95
CA ILE A 414 40.78 -36.94 -14.26
C ILE A 414 41.84 -37.91 -14.78
N VAL A 415 41.65 -38.41 -15.99
CA VAL A 415 42.66 -39.23 -16.67
C VAL A 415 43.44 -38.32 -17.62
N VAL A 416 44.76 -38.33 -17.50
CA VAL A 416 45.69 -37.62 -18.41
C VAL A 416 46.55 -38.64 -19.16
N GLU A 417 47.09 -38.25 -20.31
CA GLU A 417 48.00 -39.12 -21.06
C GLU A 417 49.44 -38.81 -20.69
N GLU A 418 50.15 -39.78 -20.13
CA GLU A 418 51.56 -39.64 -19.77
C GLU A 418 52.45 -40.38 -20.76
N THR A 419 53.39 -39.67 -21.38
CA THR A 419 54.41 -40.28 -22.24
C THR A 419 55.55 -40.83 -21.39
N LYS A 420 55.73 -42.15 -21.40
CA LYS A 420 56.87 -42.80 -20.73
C LYS A 420 58.13 -42.64 -21.57
N GLU A 421 59.19 -42.10 -20.98
CA GLU A 421 60.49 -42.01 -21.64
C GLU A 421 61.13 -43.40 -21.81
N GLY A 422 61.88 -43.59 -22.88
CA GLY A 422 62.64 -44.81 -23.17
C GLY A 422 64.13 -44.65 -22.89
N SER A 423 64.90 -45.69 -23.15
CA SER A 423 66.36 -45.67 -23.02
C SER A 423 67.03 -46.48 -24.12
N VAL A 424 68.30 -46.20 -24.40
CA VAL A 424 69.14 -46.94 -25.34
C VAL A 424 70.42 -47.37 -24.64
N GLN A 425 70.79 -48.64 -24.77
CA GLN A 425 72.05 -49.18 -24.27
C GLN A 425 72.94 -49.56 -25.45
N PHE A 426 74.09 -48.92 -25.56
CA PHE A 426 75.13 -49.30 -26.52
C PHE A 426 76.07 -50.30 -25.89
N ILE A 427 76.44 -51.33 -26.65
CA ILE A 427 77.42 -52.35 -26.29
C ILE A 427 78.44 -52.40 -27.42
N ILE A 428 79.69 -52.00 -27.14
CA ILE A 428 80.77 -51.94 -28.12
C ILE A 428 81.81 -53.02 -27.78
N ARG A 429 82.00 -53.95 -28.72
CA ARG A 429 82.92 -55.09 -28.57
C ARG A 429 83.84 -55.22 -29.77
N ASP A 430 85.03 -55.80 -29.59
CA ASP A 430 85.93 -56.11 -30.70
C ASP A 430 85.48 -57.36 -31.47
N GLU A 431 86.22 -57.72 -32.54
CA GLU A 431 85.95 -58.92 -33.36
C GLU A 431 86.07 -60.24 -32.57
N ASP A 432 86.79 -60.23 -31.45
CA ASP A 432 86.95 -61.35 -30.52
C ASP A 432 85.92 -61.33 -29.38
N ASN A 433 84.94 -60.42 -29.44
CA ASN A 433 83.86 -60.20 -28.47
C ASN A 433 84.32 -59.63 -27.10
N ASN A 434 85.54 -59.10 -27.01
CA ASN A 434 86.01 -58.40 -25.81
C ASN A 434 85.41 -56.98 -25.75
N PRO A 435 85.08 -56.48 -24.56
CA PRO A 435 84.52 -55.14 -24.40
C PRO A 435 85.53 -54.03 -24.73
N VAL A 436 85.07 -52.98 -25.41
CA VAL A 436 85.91 -51.82 -25.78
C VAL A 436 85.53 -50.61 -24.93
N LYS A 437 86.41 -50.27 -23.99
CA LYS A 437 86.26 -49.12 -23.08
C LYS A 437 86.64 -47.80 -23.74
N GLY A 438 85.96 -46.72 -23.36
CA GLY A 438 86.36 -45.35 -23.67
C GLY A 438 85.96 -44.84 -25.06
N ILE A 439 85.05 -45.53 -25.73
CA ILE A 439 84.48 -45.08 -27.00
C ILE A 439 83.34 -44.11 -26.73
N THR A 440 83.38 -42.92 -27.36
CA THR A 440 82.34 -41.90 -27.20
C THR A 440 81.20 -42.12 -28.19
N VAL A 441 79.98 -42.29 -27.68
CA VAL A 441 78.72 -42.27 -28.43
C VAL A 441 78.01 -40.94 -28.20
N LYS A 442 77.53 -40.29 -29.26
CA LYS A 442 76.72 -39.08 -29.18
C LYS A 442 75.29 -39.34 -29.59
N ILE A 443 74.35 -38.82 -28.81
CA ILE A 443 72.90 -38.89 -29.05
C ILE A 443 72.28 -37.57 -28.56
N ASN A 444 71.34 -36.98 -29.32
CA ASN A 444 70.76 -35.66 -29.02
C ASN A 444 71.80 -34.57 -28.68
N ASN A 445 72.95 -34.61 -29.34
CA ASN A 445 74.05 -33.66 -29.14
C ASN A 445 74.75 -33.73 -27.76
N GLN A 446 74.49 -34.78 -26.98
CA GLN A 446 75.18 -35.12 -25.73
C GLN A 446 76.17 -36.26 -25.98
N GLU A 447 77.28 -36.29 -25.21
CA GLU A 447 78.36 -37.27 -25.36
C GLU A 447 78.40 -38.22 -24.16
N PHE A 448 78.47 -39.52 -24.44
CA PHE A 448 78.53 -40.59 -23.45
C PHE A 448 79.68 -41.54 -23.81
N THR A 449 80.39 -42.10 -22.83
CA THR A 449 81.55 -42.98 -23.07
C THR A 449 81.31 -44.39 -22.54
N THR A 450 81.80 -45.40 -23.27
CA THR A 450 81.70 -46.80 -22.82
C THR A 450 82.54 -47.10 -21.58
N ASP A 451 81.99 -47.89 -20.67
CA ASP A 451 82.60 -48.35 -19.42
C ASP A 451 83.60 -49.52 -19.62
N GLU A 452 84.06 -50.15 -18.53
CA GLU A 452 85.04 -51.27 -18.60
C GLU A 452 84.46 -52.52 -19.25
N GLU A 453 83.14 -52.65 -19.23
CA GLU A 453 82.35 -53.69 -19.87
C GLU A 453 81.96 -53.35 -21.31
N GLY A 454 82.43 -52.20 -21.83
CA GLY A 454 82.19 -51.74 -23.19
C GLY A 454 80.77 -51.22 -23.40
N GLN A 455 80.08 -50.83 -22.34
CA GLN A 455 78.66 -50.46 -22.37
C GLN A 455 78.44 -49.00 -22.03
N VAL A 456 77.35 -48.43 -22.55
CA VAL A 456 76.85 -47.13 -22.10
C VAL A 456 75.33 -47.06 -22.29
N GLN A 457 74.61 -46.65 -21.24
CA GLN A 457 73.16 -46.47 -21.28
C GLN A 457 72.81 -44.98 -21.27
N VAL A 458 71.92 -44.59 -22.19
CA VAL A 458 71.32 -43.26 -22.26
C VAL A 458 69.85 -43.41 -21.92
N SER A 459 69.45 -42.80 -20.80
CA SER A 459 68.08 -42.78 -20.28
C SER A 459 67.36 -41.48 -20.64
N GLU A 460 66.08 -41.37 -20.28
CA GLU A 460 65.27 -40.14 -20.44
C GLU A 460 65.14 -39.68 -21.91
N LEU A 461 65.03 -40.65 -22.81
CA LEU A 461 64.88 -40.37 -24.25
C LEU A 461 63.40 -40.36 -24.62
N ALA A 462 62.96 -39.27 -25.25
CA ALA A 462 61.62 -39.19 -25.83
C ALA A 462 61.38 -40.35 -26.82
N PRO A 463 60.21 -41.02 -26.79
CA PRO A 463 59.88 -42.06 -27.75
C PRO A 463 59.92 -41.54 -29.19
N GLY A 464 60.54 -42.28 -30.10
CA GLY A 464 60.70 -41.86 -31.50
C GLY A 464 62.05 -42.24 -32.10
N GLU A 465 62.26 -41.86 -33.35
CA GLU A 465 63.52 -42.12 -34.06
C GLU A 465 64.57 -41.07 -33.70
N VAL A 466 65.70 -41.53 -33.15
CA VAL A 466 66.82 -40.68 -32.74
C VAL A 466 68.11 -41.15 -33.43
N GLY A 467 68.90 -40.19 -33.90
CA GLY A 467 70.22 -40.45 -34.49
C GLY A 467 71.30 -40.58 -33.43
N TYR A 468 72.26 -41.48 -33.66
CA TYR A 468 73.48 -41.57 -32.87
C TYR A 468 74.72 -41.58 -33.77
N THR A 469 75.83 -41.11 -33.22
CA THR A 469 77.15 -41.17 -33.87
C THR A 469 78.18 -41.72 -32.89
N VAL A 470 79.06 -42.60 -33.37
CA VAL A 470 80.23 -43.08 -32.63
C VAL A 470 81.42 -42.25 -33.07
N SER A 471 82.09 -41.60 -32.13
CA SER A 471 83.27 -40.78 -32.42
C SER A 471 84.42 -41.64 -32.96
N GLU A 472 85.20 -41.08 -33.89
CA GLU A 472 86.39 -41.74 -34.43
C GLU A 472 87.38 -42.13 -33.32
N SER A 473 88.00 -43.31 -33.46
CA SER A 473 89.04 -43.81 -32.56
C SER A 473 90.32 -44.07 -33.36
N PRO A 474 91.51 -43.69 -32.86
CA PRO A 474 92.77 -43.96 -33.55
C PRO A 474 93.11 -45.46 -33.58
N ASP A 475 92.58 -46.23 -32.63
CA ASP A 475 92.91 -47.64 -32.43
C ASP A 475 91.90 -48.59 -33.09
N TYR A 476 90.69 -48.10 -33.38
CA TYR A 476 89.57 -48.92 -33.87
C TYR A 476 88.80 -48.24 -35.00
N THR A 477 88.32 -49.06 -35.93
CA THR A 477 87.25 -48.71 -36.89
C THR A 477 85.97 -49.39 -36.46
N PHE A 478 84.81 -48.77 -36.69
CA PHE A 478 83.52 -49.33 -36.28
C PHE A 478 82.73 -49.81 -37.49
N ASN A 479 82.07 -50.96 -37.35
CA ASN A 479 81.15 -51.46 -38.39
C ASN A 479 79.98 -50.49 -38.64
N GLN A 480 79.65 -49.67 -37.64
CA GLN A 480 78.63 -48.63 -37.72
C GLN A 480 79.08 -47.38 -36.94
N ALA A 481 79.49 -46.35 -37.68
CA ALA A 481 79.93 -45.06 -37.11
C ALA A 481 78.76 -44.09 -36.87
N GLU A 482 77.61 -44.30 -37.51
CA GLU A 482 76.38 -43.55 -37.28
C GLU A 482 75.16 -44.43 -37.58
N GLY A 483 74.02 -44.11 -36.97
CA GLY A 483 72.78 -44.85 -37.18
C GLY A 483 71.57 -44.12 -36.62
N THR A 484 70.39 -44.64 -36.94
CA THR A 484 69.14 -44.22 -36.31
C THR A 484 68.56 -45.36 -35.49
N ILE A 485 67.91 -45.02 -34.39
CA ILE A 485 67.22 -45.99 -33.55
C ILE A 485 65.85 -45.49 -33.13
N VAL A 486 64.88 -46.39 -33.12
CA VAL A 486 63.55 -46.12 -32.57
C VAL A 486 63.59 -46.42 -31.08
N VAL A 487 63.45 -45.38 -30.27
CA VAL A 487 63.24 -45.47 -28.82
C VAL A 487 61.76 -45.76 -28.59
N GLU A 488 61.47 -46.91 -27.99
CA GLU A 488 60.11 -47.27 -27.58
C GLU A 488 59.86 -46.78 -26.15
N ALA A 489 58.65 -46.25 -25.90
CA ALA A 489 58.25 -45.72 -24.60
C ALA A 489 58.41 -46.77 -23.49
N GLY A 490 59.11 -46.40 -22.39
CA GLY A 490 59.30 -47.26 -21.23
C GLY A 490 60.21 -48.48 -21.43
N GLN A 491 60.89 -48.60 -22.58
CA GLN A 491 61.77 -49.74 -22.88
C GLN A 491 63.24 -49.33 -23.00
N THR A 492 64.14 -50.29 -22.79
CA THR A 492 65.57 -50.15 -23.12
C THR A 492 65.89 -50.89 -24.40
N LYS A 493 66.28 -50.15 -25.45
CA LYS A 493 66.72 -50.73 -26.71
C LYS A 493 68.23 -50.94 -26.71
N VAL A 494 68.69 -52.15 -27.03
CA VAL A 494 70.12 -52.46 -27.08
C VAL A 494 70.67 -52.32 -28.50
N VAL A 495 71.82 -51.66 -28.64
CA VAL A 495 72.58 -51.48 -29.89
C VAL A 495 73.96 -52.09 -29.72
N GLU A 496 74.30 -53.06 -30.56
CA GLU A 496 75.62 -53.70 -30.55
C GLU A 496 76.46 -53.17 -31.71
N ILE A 497 77.68 -52.72 -31.40
CA ILE A 497 78.64 -52.17 -32.38
C ILE A 497 79.93 -52.97 -32.28
N THR A 498 80.46 -53.39 -33.43
CA THR A 498 81.72 -54.13 -33.50
C THR A 498 82.86 -53.20 -33.90
N ALA A 499 83.94 -53.22 -33.12
CA ALA A 499 85.15 -52.46 -33.33
C ALA A 499 86.26 -53.36 -33.91
N THR A 500 86.81 -52.97 -35.07
CA THR A 500 87.93 -53.66 -35.73
C THR A 500 89.22 -52.87 -35.51
N ILE A 501 90.26 -53.52 -34.99
CA ILE A 501 91.55 -52.89 -34.69
C ILE A 501 92.21 -52.39 -35.99
N VAL A 502 92.74 -51.17 -35.97
CA VAL A 502 93.49 -50.62 -37.12
C VAL A 502 94.95 -51.09 -37.05
N GLU A 503 95.36 -52.00 -37.95
CA GLU A 503 96.76 -52.43 -38.05
C GLU A 503 97.64 -51.30 -38.63
N THR A 504 98.60 -50.81 -37.84
CA THR A 504 99.56 -49.79 -38.27
C THR A 504 100.93 -50.42 -38.59
N THR A 505 101.38 -50.32 -39.84
CA THR A 505 102.76 -50.64 -40.24
C THR A 505 103.70 -49.47 -39.96
N THR A 506 104.65 -49.69 -39.05
CA THR A 506 105.71 -48.78 -38.63
C THR A 506 106.75 -48.53 -39.72
N GLU A 507 106.93 -47.28 -40.17
CA GLU A 507 108.18 -46.82 -40.81
C GLU A 507 108.73 -45.56 -40.10
N ALA A 508 110.05 -45.52 -39.93
CA ALA A 508 110.85 -44.47 -39.30
C ALA A 508 112.16 -44.26 -40.12
N PRO A 509 112.97 -43.21 -39.89
CA PRO A 509 112.73 -41.78 -40.10
C PRO A 509 113.86 -41.10 -40.94
N THR A 510 113.71 -39.84 -41.38
CA THR A 510 114.86 -38.96 -41.74
C THR A 510 114.67 -37.47 -41.36
N THR A 511 115.49 -37.03 -40.40
CA THR A 511 116.31 -35.79 -40.24
C THR A 511 116.46 -34.83 -41.45
N THR A 512 116.71 -33.50 -41.38
CA THR A 512 117.12 -32.52 -40.33
C THR A 512 117.13 -31.10 -40.94
N GLU A 513 116.99 -30.08 -40.07
CA GLU A 513 117.50 -28.68 -40.06
C GLU A 513 116.41 -27.62 -39.82
N ALA A 514 116.58 -26.55 -39.05
CA ALA A 514 117.45 -26.11 -37.95
C ALA A 514 116.83 -24.77 -37.42
N PRO A 515 117.16 -24.27 -36.22
CA PRO A 515 116.22 -23.50 -35.39
C PRO A 515 116.48 -21.98 -35.33
N THR A 516 115.46 -21.20 -34.97
CA THR A 516 115.60 -19.89 -34.29
C THR A 516 114.40 -19.57 -33.37
N THR A 517 114.62 -19.77 -32.07
CA THR A 517 114.47 -18.84 -30.93
C THR A 517 113.35 -17.78 -30.77
N THR A 518 112.71 -17.86 -29.57
CA THR A 518 112.16 -16.82 -28.65
C THR A 518 110.86 -16.08 -29.08
N GLU A 519 109.83 -15.82 -28.26
CA GLU A 519 109.66 -15.58 -26.81
C GLU A 519 108.29 -16.06 -26.23
N ALA A 520 108.18 -15.91 -24.90
CA ALA A 520 107.16 -16.37 -23.95
C ALA A 520 105.83 -15.53 -23.95
N PRO A 521 104.82 -15.86 -23.11
CA PRO A 521 103.39 -15.61 -23.36
C PRO A 521 102.83 -14.32 -22.73
N THR A 522 101.69 -13.83 -23.24
CA THR A 522 100.76 -12.95 -22.48
C THR A 522 99.34 -12.86 -23.08
N THR A 523 98.34 -13.09 -22.21
CA THR A 523 97.01 -12.43 -22.01
C THR A 523 95.98 -12.19 -23.13
N THR A 524 94.79 -12.76 -22.88
CA THR A 524 93.40 -12.23 -22.86
C THR A 524 93.10 -10.83 -23.47
N GLU A 525 92.23 -10.77 -24.49
CA GLU A 525 90.79 -10.39 -24.49
C GLU A 525 90.28 -9.99 -25.89
N ALA A 526 89.01 -10.37 -26.14
CA ALA A 526 87.98 -9.85 -27.08
C ALA A 526 88.32 -9.42 -28.53
N PRO A 527 87.43 -9.76 -29.48
CA PRO A 527 86.82 -8.70 -30.33
C PRO A 527 85.30 -8.87 -30.48
N THR A 528 84.49 -7.84 -30.19
CA THR A 528 83.91 -6.82 -31.11
C THR A 528 83.04 -7.36 -32.25
N THR A 529 81.80 -6.88 -32.34
CA THR A 529 81.38 -6.03 -33.48
C THR A 529 80.16 -5.18 -33.18
N THR A 530 80.22 -3.97 -33.72
CA THR A 530 79.31 -2.83 -33.67
C THR A 530 78.45 -2.81 -34.94
N GLU A 531 77.18 -2.39 -34.86
CA GLU A 531 76.54 -1.31 -35.66
C GLU A 531 75.04 -1.23 -35.34
N ALA A 532 74.51 0.00 -35.39
CA ALA A 532 73.11 0.42 -35.25
C ALA A 532 72.89 1.53 -36.30
N PRO A 533 71.70 2.15 -36.49
CA PRO A 533 70.29 1.71 -36.44
C PRO A 533 69.51 2.10 -37.74
N THR A 534 68.21 1.77 -37.87
CA THR A 534 67.07 2.73 -38.09
C THR A 534 65.74 2.08 -38.51
N THR A 535 64.69 2.83 -38.16
CA THR A 535 63.21 2.79 -38.13
C THR A 535 62.34 2.57 -39.40
N THR A 536 61.18 1.92 -39.17
CA THR A 536 59.75 2.21 -39.58
C THR A 536 59.26 2.07 -41.04
N GLU A 537 58.31 1.13 -41.32
CA GLU A 537 56.85 1.31 -41.58
C GLU A 537 56.15 0.01 -42.08
N ALA A 538 54.83 -0.08 -41.85
CA ALA A 538 53.85 -1.12 -42.25
C ALA A 538 53.47 -1.00 -43.77
N PRO A 539 52.48 -1.71 -44.42
CA PRO A 539 51.37 -2.56 -43.90
C PRO A 539 50.87 -3.78 -44.76
N THR A 540 49.95 -4.57 -44.17
CA THR A 540 48.71 -5.26 -44.68
C THR A 540 48.62 -6.16 -45.94
N THR A 541 47.55 -7.00 -45.95
CA THR A 541 46.82 -7.75 -47.03
C THR A 541 47.37 -9.14 -47.39
N THR A 542 46.63 -10.23 -47.65
CA THR A 542 45.18 -10.55 -47.81
C THR A 542 45.03 -12.09 -47.88
N GLU A 543 43.84 -12.61 -47.51
CA GLU A 543 43.09 -13.87 -47.84
C GLU A 543 43.76 -15.00 -48.67
N ALA A 544 43.44 -16.30 -48.60
CA ALA A 544 42.33 -17.14 -48.12
C ALA A 544 42.84 -18.61 -47.99
N PRO A 545 42.05 -19.57 -47.50
CA PRO A 545 42.06 -20.90 -48.11
C PRO A 545 40.68 -21.28 -48.65
N THR A 546 40.66 -21.79 -49.88
CA THR A 546 39.59 -22.64 -50.38
C THR A 546 40.18 -23.92 -50.96
N THR A 547 39.34 -24.96 -50.89
CA THR A 547 39.34 -26.24 -51.62
C THR A 547 40.23 -27.37 -51.09
N THR A 548 39.86 -28.66 -51.11
CA THR A 548 38.61 -29.48 -51.13
C THR A 548 39.10 -30.89 -51.54
N GLU A 549 38.41 -31.94 -51.06
CA GLU A 549 38.47 -33.37 -51.46
C GLU A 549 39.57 -34.24 -50.84
N ALA A 550 39.37 -35.51 -50.49
CA ALA A 550 38.21 -36.41 -50.28
C ALA A 550 38.81 -37.73 -49.75
N PRO A 551 38.13 -38.53 -48.90
CA PRO A 551 38.55 -39.91 -48.67
C PRO A 551 37.73 -40.89 -49.52
N THR A 552 38.42 -41.73 -50.28
CA THR A 552 37.90 -42.95 -50.90
C THR A 552 38.01 -44.13 -49.92
N THR A 553 36.87 -44.76 -49.60
CA THR A 553 36.53 -46.21 -49.75
C THR A 553 37.71 -47.21 -49.86
N THR A 554 37.81 -48.40 -49.23
CA THR A 554 36.89 -49.51 -48.80
C THR A 554 37.76 -50.47 -47.95
N GLU A 555 37.28 -51.18 -46.91
CA GLU A 555 36.82 -52.59 -46.95
C GLU A 555 36.06 -52.97 -45.66
N ALA A 556 35.08 -53.85 -45.83
CA ALA A 556 34.25 -54.51 -44.80
C ALA A 556 34.62 -56.02 -44.75
N PRO A 557 33.91 -56.94 -44.05
CA PRO A 557 33.01 -56.84 -42.88
C PRO A 557 33.32 -57.91 -41.79
N THR A 558 32.64 -57.83 -40.63
CA THR A 558 32.11 -59.04 -39.96
C THR A 558 30.77 -58.75 -39.29
N THR A 559 29.79 -59.57 -39.64
CA THR A 559 28.42 -59.70 -39.13
C THR A 559 28.36 -60.26 -37.70
N THR A 560 27.36 -59.85 -36.90
CA THR A 560 26.49 -60.74 -36.07
C THR A 560 25.26 -59.98 -35.55
N GLU A 561 24.08 -60.49 -35.95
CA GLU A 561 22.70 -60.47 -35.40
C GLU A 561 21.87 -59.20 -35.15
N ALA A 562 20.69 -59.21 -35.79
CA ALA A 562 19.44 -58.50 -35.49
C ALA A 562 18.54 -59.41 -34.61
N PRO A 563 17.41 -58.99 -33.96
CA PRO A 563 16.31 -58.17 -34.52
C PRO A 563 15.76 -57.13 -33.49
N THR A 564 14.74 -56.28 -33.67
CA THR A 564 13.45 -56.31 -34.38
C THR A 564 12.94 -54.88 -34.66
N THR A 565 12.22 -54.76 -35.77
CA THR A 565 11.35 -53.66 -36.25
C THR A 565 10.14 -53.35 -35.36
N THR A 566 9.69 -52.09 -35.34
CA THR A 566 8.26 -51.69 -35.33
C THR A 566 8.12 -50.28 -35.94
N GLU A 567 6.94 -50.00 -36.51
CA GLU A 567 6.61 -49.23 -37.71
C GLU A 567 6.60 -47.67 -37.62
N ALA A 568 6.74 -47.05 -38.80
CA ALA A 568 6.23 -45.71 -39.17
C ALA A 568 4.84 -45.89 -39.83
N PRO A 569 3.93 -44.89 -40.02
CA PRO A 569 4.18 -43.61 -40.71
C PRO A 569 3.30 -42.44 -40.15
N THR A 570 3.11 -41.22 -40.68
CA THR A 570 3.02 -40.70 -42.07
C THR A 570 3.01 -39.16 -42.02
N THR A 571 3.63 -38.55 -43.02
CA THR A 571 3.45 -37.18 -43.53
C THR A 571 2.11 -37.01 -44.26
N THR A 572 1.54 -35.80 -44.31
CA THR A 572 0.67 -35.34 -45.41
C THR A 572 0.83 -33.83 -45.61
N GLU A 573 0.87 -33.45 -46.88
CA GLU A 573 1.33 -32.19 -47.47
C GLU A 573 0.30 -31.04 -47.45
N ALA A 574 0.84 -29.85 -47.78
CA ALA A 574 0.23 -28.59 -48.23
C ALA A 574 -0.64 -28.74 -49.53
N PRO A 575 -1.20 -27.70 -50.22
CA PRO A 575 -0.93 -26.25 -50.14
C PRO A 575 -2.10 -25.26 -50.50
N THR A 576 -1.72 -23.97 -50.61
CA THR A 576 -2.19 -22.88 -51.53
C THR A 576 -3.41 -21.98 -51.25
N THR A 577 -3.09 -20.70 -50.98
CA THR A 577 -3.50 -19.42 -51.64
C THR A 577 -4.89 -19.25 -52.28
N THR A 578 -5.56 -18.11 -52.01
CA THR A 578 -5.79 -16.96 -52.95
C THR A 578 -6.87 -15.96 -52.47
N GLU A 579 -6.47 -14.68 -52.40
CA GLU A 579 -7.16 -13.36 -52.59
C GLU A 579 -8.32 -12.78 -51.75
N ALA A 580 -8.22 -11.44 -51.64
CA ALA A 580 -8.99 -10.36 -50.99
C ALA A 580 -10.42 -10.14 -51.60
N PRO A 581 -11.31 -9.19 -51.16
CA PRO A 581 -11.05 -7.92 -50.43
C PRO A 581 -12.15 -7.36 -49.46
N THR A 582 -11.82 -6.20 -48.86
CA THR A 582 -12.66 -5.04 -48.44
C THR A 582 -13.58 -5.06 -47.19
N THR A 583 -13.21 -4.14 -46.28
CA THR A 583 -13.94 -3.21 -45.37
C THR A 583 -15.48 -3.22 -45.33
N THR A 584 -16.07 -3.21 -44.11
CA THR A 584 -17.03 -2.20 -43.56
C THR A 584 -17.76 -2.72 -42.29
N GLU A 585 -17.63 -1.94 -41.19
CA GLU A 585 -18.51 -1.70 -40.01
C GLU A 585 -18.87 -2.74 -38.91
N VAL A 586 -18.29 -2.49 -37.71
CA VAL A 586 -18.80 -2.36 -36.31
C VAL A 586 -20.15 -2.99 -35.86
N PRO A 587 -20.33 -3.32 -34.56
CA PRO A 587 -19.60 -4.26 -33.71
C PRO A 587 -20.55 -5.32 -33.10
N THR A 588 -20.08 -6.54 -32.80
CA THR A 588 -20.63 -7.30 -31.67
C THR A 588 -19.63 -8.32 -31.14
N THR A 589 -19.35 -8.16 -29.84
CA THR A 589 -18.78 -9.06 -28.85
C THR A 589 -18.75 -10.55 -29.20
N THR A 590 -17.56 -11.15 -29.25
CA THR A 590 -17.32 -12.54 -28.83
C THR A 590 -15.82 -12.69 -28.52
N VAL A 591 -15.57 -13.42 -27.44
CA VAL A 591 -14.32 -13.59 -26.68
C VAL A 591 -13.15 -14.01 -27.55
N GLU A 592 -12.06 -13.22 -27.55
CA GLU A 592 -10.76 -13.63 -28.08
C GLU A 592 -9.71 -13.58 -26.97
N GLN A 593 -9.03 -14.70 -26.86
CA GLN A 593 -7.98 -15.04 -25.93
C GLN A 593 -6.72 -14.26 -26.34
N THR A 594 -6.37 -13.22 -25.57
CA THR A 594 -5.16 -12.45 -25.80
C THR A 594 -3.94 -13.28 -25.40
N THR A 595 -3.24 -13.77 -26.42
CA THR A 595 -1.84 -14.19 -26.36
C THR A 595 -1.00 -13.07 -25.73
N ILE A 596 -0.36 -13.37 -24.60
CA ILE A 596 0.56 -12.47 -23.90
C ILE A 596 1.75 -12.22 -24.82
N ALA A 597 1.92 -10.95 -25.23
CA ALA A 597 3.12 -10.48 -25.91
C ALA A 597 4.29 -10.49 -24.91
N SER A 598 5.41 -11.06 -25.37
CA SER A 598 6.72 -11.19 -24.73
C SER A 598 7.16 -10.01 -23.86
N GLU A 599 7.62 -10.31 -22.63
CA GLU A 599 8.66 -9.54 -21.95
C GLU A 599 9.85 -9.35 -22.90
N GLN A 600 10.29 -8.11 -23.12
CA GLN A 600 11.59 -7.86 -23.74
C GLN A 600 12.68 -8.06 -22.68
N ALA A 601 13.64 -8.95 -22.94
CA ALA A 601 14.76 -9.21 -22.04
C ALA A 601 15.61 -7.94 -21.80
N LEU A 602 15.93 -7.65 -20.53
CA LEU A 602 16.81 -6.54 -20.14
C LEU A 602 18.26 -6.81 -20.60
N LYS A 603 19.01 -5.76 -20.98
CA LYS A 603 20.42 -5.86 -21.36
C LYS A 603 21.33 -5.51 -20.17
N GLN A 604 22.30 -6.38 -19.89
CA GLN A 604 23.25 -6.24 -18.77
C GLN A 604 24.51 -5.45 -19.17
N PHE A 605 25.00 -4.64 -18.25
CA PHE A 605 26.30 -3.98 -18.28
C PHE A 605 27.05 -4.25 -16.97
N VAL A 606 28.33 -4.58 -17.06
CA VAL A 606 29.17 -4.90 -15.90
C VAL A 606 30.40 -3.99 -15.90
N ASP A 607 30.67 -3.33 -14.78
CA ASP A 607 31.94 -2.65 -14.55
C ASP A 607 32.97 -3.68 -14.09
N SER A 608 33.98 -3.95 -14.92
CA SER A 608 34.97 -5.01 -14.68
C SER A 608 35.88 -4.77 -13.47
N THR A 609 35.92 -3.53 -12.94
CA THR A 609 36.81 -3.18 -11.82
C THR A 609 36.12 -3.37 -10.47
N THR A 610 34.84 -3.01 -10.41
CA THR A 610 34.04 -3.02 -9.18
C THR A 610 33.01 -4.13 -9.14
N ASN A 611 32.81 -4.86 -10.24
CA ASN A 611 31.79 -5.90 -10.41
C ASN A 611 30.34 -5.41 -10.17
N VAL A 612 30.11 -4.11 -10.35
CA VAL A 612 28.78 -3.50 -10.33
C VAL A 612 28.06 -3.85 -11.63
N GLU A 613 26.81 -4.28 -11.52
CA GLU A 613 26.00 -4.68 -12.66
C GLU A 613 24.76 -3.78 -12.79
N VAL A 614 24.41 -3.43 -14.03
CA VAL A 614 23.24 -2.62 -14.35
C VAL A 614 22.47 -3.30 -15.48
N TRP A 615 21.17 -3.53 -15.30
CA TRP A 615 20.27 -4.04 -16.34
C TRP A 615 19.31 -2.94 -16.76
N ALA A 616 19.30 -2.65 -18.04
CA ALA A 616 18.46 -1.61 -18.62
C ALA A 616 17.55 -2.19 -19.71
N HIS A 617 16.38 -1.58 -19.85
CA HIS A 617 15.45 -1.88 -20.94
C HIS A 617 16.13 -1.63 -22.30
N PRO A 618 15.91 -2.47 -23.33
CA PRO A 618 16.56 -2.32 -24.64
C PRO A 618 16.49 -0.90 -25.24
N ASP A 619 15.37 -0.20 -25.07
CA ASP A 619 15.15 1.19 -25.54
C ASP A 619 16.19 2.19 -25.03
N ASP A 620 16.67 2.01 -23.79
CA ASP A 620 17.70 2.86 -23.20
C ASP A 620 19.08 2.22 -23.28
N ALA A 621 19.16 0.89 -23.20
CA ALA A 621 20.42 0.14 -23.26
C ALA A 621 21.16 0.33 -24.60
N ASN A 622 20.46 0.58 -25.70
CA ASN A 622 21.08 0.85 -26.99
C ASN A 622 21.85 2.18 -27.05
N LYS A 623 21.65 3.07 -26.08
CA LYS A 623 22.36 4.35 -25.95
C LYS A 623 23.60 4.25 -25.07
N VAL A 624 23.73 3.18 -24.28
CA VAL A 624 24.81 2.97 -23.31
C VAL A 624 25.92 2.15 -23.96
N ALA A 625 27.14 2.69 -23.96
CA ALA A 625 28.33 1.95 -24.39
C ALA A 625 28.98 1.18 -23.23
N LYS A 626 29.07 1.79 -22.04
CA LYS A 626 29.59 1.15 -20.82
C LYS A 626 29.08 1.82 -19.54
N ILE A 627 29.17 1.07 -18.44
CA ILE A 627 29.06 1.61 -17.08
C ILE A 627 30.46 1.95 -16.58
N VAL A 628 30.59 3.07 -15.89
CA VAL A 628 31.81 3.50 -15.23
C VAL A 628 31.50 3.69 -13.75
N VAL A 629 32.25 3.00 -12.89
CA VAL A 629 32.13 3.15 -11.44
C VAL A 629 33.39 3.77 -10.87
N GLU A 630 33.23 4.94 -10.24
CA GLU A 630 34.29 5.59 -9.49
C GLU A 630 34.13 5.24 -8.01
N ARG A 631 35.17 4.65 -7.40
CA ARG A 631 35.26 4.57 -5.94
C ARG A 631 35.59 5.95 -5.40
N VAL A 632 34.64 6.54 -4.69
CA VAL A 632 34.78 7.91 -4.19
C VAL A 632 35.22 7.88 -2.74
N SER A 633 36.40 8.46 -2.45
CA SER A 633 36.93 8.64 -1.09
C SER A 633 36.80 10.08 -0.57
N GLN A 634 36.22 11.00 -1.33
CA GLN A 634 36.13 12.43 -1.01
C GLN A 634 34.69 12.95 -1.19
N ASN A 635 34.27 13.97 -0.42
CA ASN A 635 32.88 14.47 -0.32
C ASN A 635 31.87 13.52 0.35
N ILE A 636 32.34 12.68 1.29
CA ILE A 636 31.48 11.86 2.15
C ILE A 636 30.72 12.79 3.12
N PRO A 637 29.38 12.68 3.23
CA PRO A 637 28.62 13.42 4.24
C PRO A 637 29.17 13.20 5.65
N GLN A 638 29.22 14.25 6.49
CA GLN A 638 29.77 14.13 7.86
C GLN A 638 29.08 13.03 8.68
N SER A 639 27.78 12.81 8.45
CA SER A 639 26.98 11.74 9.06
C SER A 639 27.47 10.32 8.77
N LEU A 640 28.24 10.13 7.69
CA LEU A 640 28.81 8.83 7.29
C LEU A 640 30.32 8.72 7.56
N SER A 641 30.97 9.78 8.07
CA SER A 641 32.44 9.83 8.21
C SER A 641 33.02 8.86 9.25
N ASN A 642 32.20 8.40 10.20
CA ASN A 642 32.58 7.44 11.23
C ASN A 642 31.87 6.08 11.07
N LYS A 643 31.20 5.84 9.94
CA LYS A 643 30.45 4.62 9.66
C LYS A 643 31.27 3.74 8.71
N GLU A 644 31.17 2.42 8.89
CA GLU A 644 31.74 1.50 7.91
C GLU A 644 30.83 1.51 6.68
N ALA A 645 31.33 2.03 5.55
CA ALA A 645 30.56 2.15 4.33
C ALA A 645 31.41 2.02 3.06
N ASP A 646 30.81 1.47 2.00
CA ASP A 646 31.35 1.46 0.64
C ASP A 646 30.61 2.48 -0.24
N PHE A 647 31.37 3.25 -1.04
CA PHE A 647 30.82 4.30 -1.89
C PHE A 647 30.98 3.98 -3.38
N TYR A 648 29.87 4.02 -4.11
CA TYR A 648 29.80 3.73 -5.54
C TYR A 648 29.22 4.92 -6.29
N ASN A 649 30.05 5.60 -7.09
CA ASN A 649 29.55 6.62 -8.03
C ASN A 649 29.40 6.01 -9.42
N ILE A 650 28.16 5.71 -9.80
CA ILE A 650 27.84 4.94 -10.99
C ILE A 650 27.41 5.91 -12.10
N LYS A 651 28.02 5.80 -13.28
CA LYS A 651 27.67 6.59 -14.46
C LYS A 651 27.50 5.68 -15.67
N ALA A 652 26.48 5.96 -16.49
CA ALA A 652 26.35 5.36 -17.81
C ALA A 652 26.88 6.34 -18.86
N VAL A 653 27.70 5.88 -19.80
CA VAL A 653 28.28 6.71 -20.86
C VAL A 653 28.05 6.11 -22.25
N ASP A 654 27.94 6.97 -23.26
CA ASP A 654 27.85 6.59 -24.67
C ASP A 654 29.24 6.31 -25.28
N GLN A 655 29.29 6.01 -26.59
CA GLN A 655 30.54 5.72 -27.30
C GLN A 655 31.52 6.90 -27.32
N ASN A 656 31.03 8.13 -27.10
CA ASN A 656 31.82 9.36 -27.04
C ASN A 656 32.17 9.76 -25.59
N GLY A 657 31.83 8.93 -24.60
CA GLY A 657 32.05 9.21 -23.19
C GLY A 657 31.08 10.23 -22.58
N GLN A 658 29.99 10.58 -23.26
CA GLN A 658 28.97 11.49 -22.75
C GLN A 658 27.96 10.75 -21.85
N PRO A 659 27.44 11.39 -20.79
CA PRO A 659 26.52 10.75 -19.85
C PRO A 659 25.18 10.42 -20.50
N VAL A 660 24.66 9.23 -20.21
CA VAL A 660 23.38 8.71 -20.71
C VAL A 660 22.35 8.68 -19.59
N SER A 661 21.16 9.23 -19.86
CA SER A 661 20.01 9.16 -18.95
C SER A 661 19.06 8.04 -19.35
N PHE A 662 18.42 7.42 -18.37
CA PHE A 662 17.44 6.36 -18.57
C PHE A 662 16.02 6.95 -18.52
N THR A 663 15.16 6.49 -19.41
CA THR A 663 13.73 6.85 -19.45
C THR A 663 12.86 5.78 -18.78
N LYS A 664 13.41 4.57 -18.58
CA LYS A 664 12.82 3.45 -17.85
C LYS A 664 13.61 3.15 -16.57
N THR A 665 12.98 2.44 -15.65
CA THR A 665 13.64 1.92 -14.44
C THR A 665 14.71 0.90 -14.82
N ILE A 666 15.85 0.97 -14.17
CA ILE A 666 16.98 0.04 -14.29
C ILE A 666 17.14 -0.75 -13.00
N GLN A 667 17.62 -1.98 -13.11
CA GLN A 667 18.07 -2.78 -11.97
C GLN A 667 19.57 -2.57 -11.78
N VAL A 668 20.01 -2.43 -10.54
CA VAL A 668 21.42 -2.26 -10.18
C VAL A 668 21.78 -3.29 -9.12
N LYS A 669 22.91 -3.97 -9.29
CA LYS A 669 23.48 -4.87 -8.29
C LYS A 669 24.87 -4.39 -7.86
N LEU A 670 25.01 -4.11 -6.57
CA LEU A 670 26.26 -3.65 -5.97
C LEU A 670 26.85 -4.78 -5.12
N PRO A 671 28.16 -5.08 -5.26
CA PRO A 671 28.79 -6.05 -4.39
C PRO A 671 28.90 -5.52 -2.96
N THR A 672 28.75 -6.43 -2.01
CA THR A 672 28.89 -6.17 -0.58
C THR A 672 30.15 -6.85 -0.05
N ARG A 673 30.62 -6.42 1.12
CA ARG A 673 31.61 -7.18 1.89
C ARG A 673 30.93 -8.41 2.52
N PRO A 674 31.66 -9.52 2.77
CA PRO A 674 31.15 -10.66 3.52
C PRO A 674 31.06 -10.30 5.00
N ILE A 675 29.94 -9.73 5.43
CA ILE A 675 29.72 -9.38 6.84
C ILE A 675 28.30 -9.74 7.29
N ASN A 676 28.18 -10.31 8.49
CA ASN A 676 26.90 -10.62 9.14
C ASN A 676 26.34 -9.35 9.80
N SER A 677 25.97 -8.35 9.02
CA SER A 677 25.47 -7.07 9.53
C SER A 677 24.35 -6.54 8.66
N GLN A 678 23.42 -5.78 9.26
CA GLN A 678 22.37 -5.09 8.51
C GLN A 678 23.02 -4.14 7.49
N ILE A 679 22.51 -4.17 6.26
CA ILE A 679 22.94 -3.30 5.17
C ILE A 679 21.90 -2.21 4.97
N GLN A 680 22.35 -0.97 4.85
CA GLN A 680 21.52 0.15 4.45
C GLN A 680 22.06 0.75 3.16
N LEU A 681 21.25 0.78 2.11
CA LEU A 681 21.57 1.46 0.87
C LEU A 681 21.06 2.90 0.90
N LEU A 682 21.96 3.85 0.71
CA LEU A 682 21.66 5.28 0.68
C LEU A 682 22.06 5.89 -0.67
N ARG A 683 21.19 6.72 -1.25
CA ARG A 683 21.57 7.66 -2.32
C ARG A 683 22.06 8.96 -1.71
N ILE A 684 23.12 9.52 -2.27
CA ILE A 684 23.69 10.80 -1.86
C ILE A 684 23.46 11.83 -2.98
N ASN A 685 22.66 12.86 -2.70
CA ASN A 685 22.47 14.01 -3.58
C ASN A 685 22.77 15.28 -2.79
N ASP A 686 23.79 16.06 -3.15
CA ASP A 686 24.15 17.34 -2.49
C ASP A 686 24.18 17.25 -0.94
N GLN A 687 24.82 16.20 -0.41
CA GLN A 687 24.93 15.85 1.02
C GLN A 687 23.65 15.35 1.71
N GLN A 688 22.51 15.31 1.04
CA GLN A 688 21.29 14.67 1.55
C GLN A 688 21.36 13.15 1.36
N LEU A 689 20.89 12.40 2.37
CA LEU A 689 20.85 10.94 2.38
C LEU A 689 19.42 10.46 2.15
N THR A 690 19.17 9.73 1.07
CA THR A 690 17.87 9.10 0.81
C THR A 690 18.01 7.59 0.91
N SER A 691 17.25 6.94 1.79
CA SER A 691 17.24 5.48 1.90
C SER A 691 16.62 4.86 0.65
N ILE A 692 17.24 3.82 0.12
CA ILE A 692 16.75 3.06 -1.03
C ILE A 692 16.36 1.66 -0.56
N ASN A 693 15.14 1.25 -0.91
CA ASN A 693 14.69 -0.11 -0.76
C ASN A 693 15.57 -1.03 -1.61
N HIS A 694 16.09 -2.07 -0.98
CA HIS A 694 16.98 -3.01 -1.61
C HIS A 694 16.75 -4.40 -1.06
N THR A 695 17.14 -5.40 -1.84
CA THR A 695 17.28 -6.78 -1.37
C THR A 695 18.75 -7.14 -1.33
N VAL A 696 19.14 -8.06 -0.46
CA VAL A 696 20.49 -8.62 -0.44
C VAL A 696 20.38 -10.07 -0.86
N HIS A 697 21.17 -10.47 -1.86
CA HIS A 697 21.24 -11.86 -2.32
C HIS A 697 22.64 -12.14 -2.85
N ASN A 698 23.25 -13.26 -2.45
CA ASN A 698 24.59 -13.69 -2.87
C ASN A 698 25.65 -12.59 -2.76
N GLN A 699 25.74 -11.92 -1.60
CA GLN A 699 26.68 -10.81 -1.34
C GLN A 699 26.52 -9.63 -2.33
N ARG A 700 25.30 -9.41 -2.83
CA ARG A 700 24.96 -8.28 -3.67
C ARG A 700 23.70 -7.59 -3.18
N VAL A 701 23.77 -6.27 -3.10
CA VAL A 701 22.63 -5.38 -2.88
C VAL A 701 21.97 -5.13 -4.23
N ASN A 702 20.72 -5.57 -4.39
CA ASN A 702 19.91 -5.37 -5.58
C ASN A 702 18.88 -4.26 -5.32
N PHE A 703 18.77 -3.31 -6.23
CA PHE A 703 17.74 -2.28 -6.15
C PHE A 703 17.35 -1.79 -7.54
N THR A 704 16.19 -1.16 -7.63
CA THR A 704 15.72 -0.52 -8.86
C THR A 704 15.78 1.00 -8.74
N THR A 705 16.20 1.68 -9.80
CA THR A 705 16.24 3.14 -9.83
C THR A 705 15.99 3.67 -11.23
N GLN A 706 15.63 4.95 -11.39
CA GLN A 706 15.55 5.61 -12.69
C GLN A 706 16.79 6.48 -12.98
N GLN A 707 17.64 6.69 -11.98
CA GLN A 707 18.79 7.57 -12.09
C GLN A 707 19.98 6.98 -11.34
N LEU A 708 21.11 6.90 -12.02
CA LEU A 708 22.40 6.56 -11.42
C LEU A 708 23.01 7.79 -10.72
N GLY A 709 24.01 7.55 -9.88
CA GLY A 709 24.68 8.60 -9.11
C GLY A 709 25.55 8.01 -8.01
N LEU A 710 25.74 8.77 -6.92
CA LEU A 710 26.50 8.35 -5.76
C LEU A 710 25.62 7.56 -4.77
N TYR A 711 26.06 6.35 -4.45
CA TYR A 711 25.44 5.46 -3.48
C TYR A 711 26.43 5.12 -2.36
N ALA A 712 25.90 4.94 -1.16
CA ALA A 712 26.62 4.41 -0.01
C ALA A 712 25.94 3.12 0.48
N LEU A 713 26.71 2.04 0.59
CA LEU A 713 26.33 0.86 1.34
C LEU A 713 26.89 1.02 2.75
N VAL A 714 26.02 1.25 3.73
CA VAL A 714 26.39 1.39 5.14
C VAL A 714 26.15 0.07 5.84
N TYR A 715 27.12 -0.35 6.64
CA TYR A 715 27.12 -1.61 7.37
C TYR A 715 26.88 -1.37 8.87
N GLY A 716 25.95 -2.12 9.49
CA GLY A 716 25.64 -2.05 10.92
C GLY A 716 24.39 -1.21 11.25
N ASP A 717 24.39 -0.50 12.38
CA ASP A 717 23.22 0.24 12.87
C ASP A 717 22.69 1.27 11.85
N LYS A 718 21.37 1.23 11.59
CA LYS A 718 20.65 2.14 10.68
C LYS A 718 21.00 3.60 10.98
N VAL A 719 21.39 4.34 9.96
CA VAL A 719 21.60 5.79 10.02
C VAL A 719 20.30 6.47 9.66
N THR A 720 19.80 7.33 10.54
CA THR A 720 18.58 8.11 10.32
C THR A 720 18.82 9.10 9.18
N ALA A 721 18.02 9.04 8.12
CA ALA A 721 18.04 10.02 7.05
C ALA A 721 17.61 11.39 7.62
N THR A 722 18.50 12.37 7.63
CA THR A 722 18.15 13.75 7.98
C THR A 722 17.54 14.41 6.75
N THR A 723 16.23 14.59 6.73
CA THR A 723 15.60 15.54 5.80
C THR A 723 15.88 16.94 6.33
N GLU A 724 16.97 17.58 5.92
CA GLU A 724 17.02 19.04 6.00
C GLU A 724 16.17 19.58 4.86
N ALA A 725 15.00 20.10 5.22
CA ALA A 725 14.12 20.82 4.31
C ALA A 725 14.88 22.00 3.70
N THR A 726 15.45 21.78 2.51
CA THR A 726 15.93 22.87 1.67
C THR A 726 14.69 23.57 1.14
N THR A 727 14.32 24.66 1.79
CA THR A 727 13.32 25.60 1.25
C THR A 727 13.97 26.32 0.07
N THR A 728 13.88 25.72 -1.12
CA THR A 728 14.14 26.41 -2.37
C THR A 728 12.89 27.22 -2.70
N GLN A 729 12.86 28.49 -2.28
CA GLN A 729 11.89 29.46 -2.79
C GLN A 729 12.10 29.61 -4.30
N ALA A 730 11.26 28.93 -5.09
CA ALA A 730 11.02 29.32 -6.47
C ALA A 730 10.19 30.61 -6.45
N THR A 731 10.84 31.69 -6.84
CA THR A 731 10.24 33.00 -7.08
C THR A 731 9.42 32.95 -8.37
N THR A 732 8.11 32.73 -8.27
CA THR A 732 7.18 33.10 -9.34
C THR A 732 6.91 34.59 -9.26
N THR A 733 7.56 35.34 -10.16
CA THR A 733 7.24 36.75 -10.40
C THR A 733 5.92 36.83 -11.14
N THR A 734 4.85 37.17 -10.43
CA THR A 734 3.63 37.73 -11.03
C THR A 734 3.49 39.15 -10.53
N GLN A 735 3.72 40.11 -11.43
CA GLN A 735 3.52 41.52 -11.17
C GLN A 735 2.04 41.77 -10.88
N GLN A 736 1.72 42.24 -9.68
CA GLN A 736 0.54 43.08 -9.47
C GLN A 736 0.86 44.21 -8.50
N GLN A 737 0.72 45.41 -9.05
CA GLN A 737 1.00 46.71 -8.51
C GLN A 737 -0.07 47.06 -7.46
N THR A 738 0.29 47.19 -6.18
CA THR A 738 -0.60 47.76 -5.17
C THR A 738 -0.19 49.20 -4.86
N LEU A 739 -0.98 50.13 -5.40
CA LEU A 739 -1.12 51.51 -4.93
C LEU A 739 -2.06 51.53 -3.72
N THR A 740 -1.62 52.17 -2.65
CA THR A 740 -2.33 52.45 -1.40
C THR A 740 -3.47 53.44 -1.59
N VAL A 741 -4.65 53.19 -0.98
CA VAL A 741 -5.47 54.23 -0.31
C VAL A 741 -6.28 53.64 0.85
N ASP A 742 -6.13 54.33 1.98
CA ASP A 742 -6.67 54.21 3.34
C ASP A 742 -8.17 54.57 3.47
N LYS A 743 -8.92 53.83 4.29
CA LYS A 743 -10.15 54.31 4.97
C LYS A 743 -10.42 53.54 6.28
N THR A 744 -9.90 54.03 7.39
CA THR A 744 -10.73 54.16 8.61
C THR A 744 -10.29 55.37 9.44
N LYS A 745 -11.12 56.42 9.48
CA LYS A 745 -11.05 57.54 10.42
C LYS A 745 -12.36 57.61 11.20
N THR A 746 -12.27 57.50 12.52
CA THR A 746 -12.89 58.39 13.53
C THR A 746 -12.30 58.04 14.90
N VAL A 747 -11.26 58.76 15.34
CA VAL A 747 -11.29 59.84 16.35
C VAL A 747 -11.73 59.40 17.76
N GLN A 748 -10.75 59.22 18.65
CA GLN A 748 -10.67 59.96 19.93
C GLN A 748 -9.20 60.22 20.29
N LYS A 749 -8.96 61.41 20.84
CA LYS A 749 -7.67 62.04 21.17
C LYS A 749 -7.69 62.34 22.66
N THR A 750 -6.69 61.88 23.43
CA THR A 750 -5.91 62.68 24.42
C THR A 750 -4.91 61.83 25.23
N ILE A 751 -3.61 61.96 24.88
CA ILE A 751 -2.36 62.26 25.67
C ILE A 751 -2.05 61.54 27.03
N PRO A 752 -0.81 61.61 27.60
CA PRO A 752 0.07 60.45 27.85
C PRO A 752 0.48 60.25 29.33
N ASN A 753 1.40 59.31 29.59
CA ASN A 753 2.17 59.12 30.85
C ASN A 753 1.35 58.44 31.97
N THR A 754 1.84 57.55 32.83
CA THR A 754 3.11 57.47 33.57
C THR A 754 3.34 56.02 34.04
N GLY A 755 4.60 55.58 34.11
CA GLY A 755 4.93 54.29 34.71
C GLY A 755 4.72 54.24 36.23
N GLU A 756 4.57 53.02 36.76
CA GLU A 756 5.14 52.63 38.05
C GLU A 756 5.10 51.10 38.22
N LYS A 757 6.23 50.55 38.68
CA LYS A 757 6.35 49.19 39.21
C LYS A 757 5.80 49.18 40.64
N ARG A 758 5.00 48.17 41.04
CA ARG A 758 5.02 47.63 42.41
C ARG A 758 4.66 46.14 42.45
N SER A 759 5.62 45.37 42.96
CA SER A 759 5.48 44.07 43.59
C SER A 759 4.84 44.23 44.97
N VAL A 760 3.93 43.33 45.38
CA VAL A 760 3.75 42.94 46.79
C VAL A 760 3.33 41.46 46.89
N LEU A 761 4.17 40.73 47.61
CA LEU A 761 4.04 39.40 48.20
C LEU A 761 3.55 39.56 49.66
N GLY A 762 2.71 38.66 50.19
CA GLY A 762 2.45 38.52 51.65
C GLY A 762 0.97 38.26 52.01
N VAL A 763 0.48 37.03 52.26
CA VAL A 763 0.59 36.16 53.47
C VAL A 763 -0.53 36.36 54.51
N MET A 764 -1.23 35.25 54.85
CA MET A 764 -1.83 34.81 56.15
C MET A 764 -3.20 34.11 55.92
N LEU A 765 -3.37 32.78 56.02
CA LEU A 765 -3.46 31.87 57.18
C LEU A 765 -4.65 32.08 58.16
N ALA A 766 -5.57 31.09 58.13
CA ALA A 766 -6.05 30.25 59.26
C ALA A 766 -7.39 30.52 60.02
N ILE A 767 -8.18 29.41 60.08
CA ILE A 767 -8.95 28.82 61.21
C ILE A 767 -10.49 28.99 61.29
N GLY A 768 -11.16 27.83 61.32
CA GLY A 768 -12.50 27.61 61.91
C GLY A 768 -12.90 26.12 61.88
N LEU A 769 -12.65 25.39 62.97
CA LEU A 769 -12.81 23.94 63.20
C LEU A 769 -14.19 23.51 63.77
N LEU A 770 -14.43 22.19 63.77
CA LEU A 770 -15.35 21.33 64.59
C LEU A 770 -16.62 20.81 63.87
N ALA A 771 -17.09 19.56 64.00
CA ALA A 771 -16.61 18.31 64.61
C ALA A 771 -17.56 17.13 64.25
N LEU A 772 -16.99 15.92 64.18
CA LEU A 772 -17.51 14.57 64.51
C LEU A 772 -18.99 14.14 64.27
N GLY A 773 -19.13 13.00 63.56
CA GLY A 773 -19.78 11.80 64.12
C GLY A 773 -21.07 11.31 63.45
N GLY A 774 -21.08 10.05 63.00
CA GLY A 774 -22.34 9.33 62.69
C GLY A 774 -22.21 8.12 61.73
N LEU A 775 -21.79 6.97 62.27
CA LEU A 775 -22.02 5.63 61.69
C LEU A 775 -23.41 5.10 62.16
N VAL A 776 -23.92 4.06 61.49
CA VAL A 776 -25.10 3.17 61.81
C VAL A 776 -26.30 3.41 60.87
N ILE A 777 -26.46 2.63 59.80
CA ILE A 777 -27.15 1.32 59.67
C ILE A 777 -28.67 1.38 59.92
N PHE A 778 -29.44 1.17 58.84
CA PHE A 778 -30.66 0.34 58.71
C PHE A 778 -31.01 0.38 57.20
N GLY A 779 -31.14 -0.68 56.42
CA GLY A 779 -31.27 -2.09 56.70
C GLY A 779 -32.47 -2.64 55.91
N LYS A 780 -32.17 -3.49 54.91
CA LYS A 780 -32.96 -4.70 54.52
C LYS A 780 -34.38 -4.44 53.95
N LYS A 781 -34.91 -5.16 52.96
CA LYS A 781 -34.77 -6.58 52.64
C LYS A 781 -35.58 -6.91 51.36
N ASN A 782 -35.01 -7.75 50.49
CA ASN A 782 -35.60 -8.87 49.71
C ASN A 782 -36.83 -8.62 48.80
N ASN A 783 -37.14 -9.43 47.78
CA ASN A 783 -36.74 -10.79 47.39
C ASN A 783 -37.20 -11.03 45.93
N SER A 784 -36.49 -11.86 45.18
CA SER A 784 -37.00 -13.08 44.50
C SER A 784 -35.95 -13.50 43.46
N ASN A 785 -35.26 -14.63 43.66
CA ASN A 785 -35.63 -15.98 43.19
C ASN A 785 -35.26 -16.17 41.70
N ARG A 786 -34.67 -17.29 41.25
CA ARG A 786 -34.61 -18.64 41.82
C ARG A 786 -33.57 -19.49 41.07
N ASP A 787 -33.00 -20.44 41.80
CA ASP A 787 -32.19 -21.58 41.35
C ASP A 787 -32.93 -22.53 40.38
N GLU A 788 -32.20 -23.15 39.44
CA GLU A 788 -31.94 -24.61 39.40
C GLU A 788 -30.68 -24.92 38.57
#